data_AF-A0A813TEI1-F1
#
_entry.id   AF-A0A813TEI1-F1
#
_cell.length_a   1.000
_cell.length_b   1.000
_cell.length_c   1.000
_cell.angle_alpha   90.00
_cell.angle_beta   90.00
_cell.angle_gamma   90.00
#
_symmetry.space_group_name_H-M   'P 1'
#
loop_
_entity.id
_entity.type
_entity.pdbx_description
1 polymer ?
#
loop_
_entity_poly.entity_id
_entity_poly.type
_entity_poly.pdbx_seq_one_letter_code
_entity_poly.pdbx_strand_id
1 'polypeptide(L)'
;MNKLFTRRNVEFPAQSGALLRGWLYEPISKLDDKQRYPAIVMTHGYGAVKELYIDLYAERFVQSNFVVLLYDHENLGESEGVPRQEIDPSKQIQGYSSAITYLQSLADLVDPDRIGVWGTSYSAGHVLVVSAKDKRVKCVVSQMPSISGRRNLKRRYKSEEDYQRLLKALERDRKQIAEGGAPRIVPIIRPEEQADWWNFFNVGHADQKDAWRYKNWKNEQTLRSVELYGQYNPEDSIESRSSCPLLMLVADDDTVTFTEDETELFEKRIGEPKKLVKFPGDHFSAYKAQFELTANEANDWFNILYITNLFYYTVEMHVNENCSTTNIPLSSVVSIISSSSCRHSGNSCTNVRHEELQQTSPVRKPKPNIENLINAISFRARMRKFLTTRLAFVSNIMSFLGILGIFLMIIENELHFDWVNHGDIGPIWFMKLIISITTAILLGLILYYHYLDLQLFSIQNSLDDYRVGLTRKKICFIASELLICAIHPMPLSSLNSNLKDISPELTVHPPLSYTPVEVALSVPMFLRLYLFGRTIMFRSYLFRDGSLRSISCLNQVSIDLSFLLKTYLEQWATRCLLALNIIAFLIGSWCLRACDYAATGDHLSIFDSMWLFIVTFTTVGFGDVYPSTLCGRGITTVVGLIGLLSSALFIAVLTQKLHLTREEKYVHTFVSKMQLAKDREHQAANVVKFAMKVWYLKRQNKRTFIQSFQAQRKLFRAISSLQQTKRQQGYLMDSCVGLHEIITMQHNLTAQHDQTLQQMEHMKNDIRKIQIESGHILEIMKNIQTTLNTRLNQSTI
;
A
#
# COMPACT_ATOMS: atom_id res chain seq x y z
N MET A 1 8.51 -45.65 -15.44
CA MET A 1 8.75 -44.38 -14.75
C MET A 1 8.85 -44.69 -13.27
N ASN A 2 10.02 -44.51 -12.66
CA ASN A 2 10.19 -44.73 -11.22
C ASN A 2 9.31 -43.73 -10.48
N LYS A 3 8.33 -44.21 -9.71
CA LYS A 3 7.51 -43.32 -8.87
C LYS A 3 8.44 -42.61 -7.89
N LEU A 4 8.41 -41.28 -7.88
CA LEU A 4 9.22 -40.42 -7.00
C LEU A 4 8.53 -40.10 -5.67
N PHE A 5 7.25 -40.48 -5.53
CA PHE A 5 6.43 -40.23 -4.35
C PHE A 5 5.44 -41.38 -4.07
N THR A 6 4.95 -41.45 -2.84
CA THR A 6 3.77 -42.25 -2.44
C THR A 6 2.59 -41.34 -2.17
N ARG A 7 1.38 -41.80 -2.50
CA ARG A 7 0.12 -41.09 -2.21
C ARG A 7 -0.80 -42.00 -1.41
N ARG A 8 -1.33 -41.53 -0.28
CA ARG A 8 -2.36 -42.23 0.49
C ARG A 8 -3.57 -41.34 0.78
N ASN A 9 -4.73 -41.96 0.92
CA ASN A 9 -5.95 -41.29 1.35
C ASN A 9 -5.86 -41.01 2.85
N VAL A 10 -6.27 -39.81 3.25
CA VAL A 10 -6.29 -39.37 4.65
C VAL A 10 -7.60 -38.70 4.97
N GLU A 11 -7.98 -38.74 6.24
CA GLU A 11 -9.11 -38.00 6.76
C GLU A 11 -8.75 -37.35 8.09
N PHE A 12 -9.29 -36.17 8.34
CA PHE A 12 -9.05 -35.40 9.55
C PHE A 12 -10.26 -34.52 9.88
N PRO A 13 -10.54 -34.26 11.17
CA PRO A 13 -11.70 -33.49 11.57
C PRO A 13 -11.54 -32.00 11.24
N ALA A 14 -12.58 -31.39 10.69
CA ALA A 14 -12.77 -29.94 10.68
C ALA A 14 -13.17 -29.45 12.09
N GLN A 15 -13.05 -28.14 12.32
CA GLN A 15 -13.55 -27.50 13.55
C GLN A 15 -15.07 -27.67 13.76
N SER A 16 -15.83 -27.84 12.68
CA SER A 16 -17.27 -28.12 12.68
C SER A 16 -17.60 -29.55 13.14
N GLY A 17 -16.61 -30.45 13.21
CA GLY A 17 -16.78 -31.87 13.46
C GLY A 17 -16.93 -32.74 12.21
N ALA A 18 -17.08 -32.13 11.01
CA ALA A 18 -17.11 -32.87 9.75
C ALA A 18 -15.74 -33.48 9.42
N LEU A 19 -15.69 -34.71 8.90
CA LEU A 19 -14.44 -35.30 8.43
C LEU A 19 -14.07 -34.76 7.04
N LEU A 20 -12.93 -34.08 6.95
CA LEU A 20 -12.33 -33.65 5.70
C LEU A 20 -11.48 -34.77 5.13
N ARG A 21 -11.64 -35.06 3.83
CA ARG A 21 -10.96 -36.15 3.12
C ARG A 21 -10.03 -35.59 2.06
N GLY A 22 -8.88 -36.22 1.93
CA GLY A 22 -7.84 -35.78 1.00
C GLY A 22 -6.79 -36.84 0.73
N TRP A 23 -5.73 -36.38 0.06
CA TRP A 23 -4.55 -37.15 -0.29
C TRP A 23 -3.33 -36.53 0.35
N LEU A 24 -2.53 -37.38 0.99
CA LEU A 24 -1.19 -37.04 1.46
C LEU A 24 -0.17 -37.59 0.47
N TYR A 25 0.63 -36.71 -0.12
CA TYR A 25 1.75 -37.02 -0.99
C TYR A 25 3.04 -36.94 -0.18
N GLU A 26 3.82 -38.02 -0.22
CA GLU A 26 5.04 -38.19 0.58
C GLU A 26 6.23 -38.52 -0.36
N PRO A 27 7.38 -37.84 -0.22
CA PRO A 27 8.58 -38.14 -1.01
C PRO A 27 9.11 -39.55 -0.72
N ILE A 28 9.58 -40.27 -1.75
CA ILE A 28 10.20 -41.60 -1.56
C ILE A 28 11.66 -41.49 -1.12
N SER A 29 12.38 -40.45 -1.57
CA SER A 29 13.76 -40.21 -1.13
C SER A 29 13.75 -39.70 0.30
N LYS A 30 14.08 -40.59 1.25
CA LYS A 30 14.47 -40.19 2.60
C LYS A 30 15.62 -39.19 2.49
N LEU A 31 15.38 -37.92 2.82
CA LEU A 31 16.41 -37.13 3.51
C LEU A 31 16.91 -38.01 4.67
N ASP A 32 18.22 -37.99 4.98
CA ASP A 32 18.84 -38.78 6.06
C ASP A 32 17.85 -39.08 7.20
N ASP A 33 17.81 -40.32 7.72
CA ASP A 33 16.78 -40.91 8.62
C ASP A 33 16.34 -40.07 9.86
N LYS A 34 16.88 -38.85 10.04
CA LYS A 34 16.57 -37.88 11.09
C LYS A 34 15.94 -36.55 10.60
N GLN A 35 15.75 -36.32 9.30
CA GLN A 35 15.29 -35.01 8.79
C GLN A 35 13.80 -35.00 8.40
N ARG A 36 13.02 -34.12 9.05
CA ARG A 36 11.61 -33.87 8.74
C ARG A 36 11.46 -33.00 7.49
N TYR A 37 10.36 -33.17 6.76
CA TYR A 37 10.08 -32.43 5.52
C TYR A 37 9.32 -31.13 5.76
N PRO A 38 9.59 -30.07 4.98
CA PRO A 38 8.64 -28.97 4.84
C PRO A 38 7.35 -29.49 4.19
N ALA A 39 6.22 -28.87 4.53
CA ALA A 39 4.93 -29.33 4.04
C ALA A 39 4.07 -28.20 3.45
N ILE A 40 3.18 -28.56 2.54
CA ILE A 40 2.27 -27.65 1.84
C ILE A 40 0.84 -28.16 2.02
N VAL A 41 -0.04 -27.28 2.52
CA VAL A 41 -1.49 -27.50 2.45
C VAL A 41 -2.03 -26.86 1.18
N MET A 42 -2.81 -27.60 0.40
CA MET A 42 -3.42 -27.10 -0.82
C MET A 42 -4.85 -27.61 -1.02
N THR A 43 -5.70 -26.81 -1.67
CA THR A 43 -7.08 -27.20 -2.00
C THR A 43 -7.65 -26.38 -3.15
N HIS A 44 -8.79 -26.84 -3.67
CA HIS A 44 -9.40 -26.43 -4.93
C HIS A 44 -10.21 -25.13 -4.83
N GLY A 45 -10.48 -24.51 -5.99
CA GLY A 45 -11.30 -23.30 -6.11
C GLY A 45 -12.81 -23.52 -5.89
N TYR A 46 -13.60 -22.49 -6.26
CA TYR A 46 -15.04 -22.44 -6.01
C TYR A 46 -15.78 -23.64 -6.61
N GLY A 47 -16.41 -24.45 -5.75
CA GLY A 47 -17.24 -25.58 -6.17
C GLY A 47 -16.50 -26.68 -6.93
N ALA A 48 -15.17 -26.66 -6.95
CA ALA A 48 -14.33 -27.71 -7.54
C ALA A 48 -14.13 -28.89 -6.56
N VAL A 49 -13.29 -29.84 -6.95
CA VAL A 49 -12.84 -30.98 -6.13
C VAL A 49 -11.35 -31.23 -6.39
N LYS A 50 -10.66 -31.93 -5.49
CA LYS A 50 -9.21 -32.18 -5.53
C LYS A 50 -8.70 -32.89 -6.79
N GLU A 51 -9.56 -33.64 -7.47
CA GLU A 51 -9.28 -34.35 -8.73
C GLU A 51 -9.12 -33.41 -9.96
N LEU A 52 -9.58 -32.15 -9.86
CA LEU A 52 -9.65 -31.22 -10.99
C LEU A 52 -8.32 -30.47 -11.21
N TYR A 53 -7.34 -31.20 -11.77
CA TYR A 53 -6.02 -30.73 -12.23
C TYR A 53 -5.03 -30.22 -11.18
N ILE A 54 -5.46 -30.01 -9.93
CA ILE A 54 -4.57 -29.54 -8.87
C ILE A 54 -3.73 -30.66 -8.23
N ASP A 55 -4.08 -31.91 -8.47
CA ASP A 55 -3.23 -33.08 -8.20
C ASP A 55 -1.89 -32.97 -8.95
N LEU A 56 -1.87 -32.42 -10.17
CA LEU A 56 -0.64 -32.22 -10.94
C LEU A 56 0.33 -31.25 -10.25
N TYR A 57 -0.18 -30.23 -9.55
CA TYR A 57 0.65 -29.33 -8.72
C TYR A 57 1.17 -30.07 -7.48
N ALA A 58 0.33 -30.89 -6.83
CA ALA A 58 0.78 -31.71 -5.71
C ALA A 58 1.92 -32.65 -6.10
N GLU A 59 1.83 -33.26 -7.29
CA GLU A 59 2.90 -34.10 -7.87
C GLU A 59 4.18 -33.30 -8.14
N ARG A 60 4.07 -32.07 -8.65
CA ARG A 60 5.23 -31.18 -8.85
C ARG A 60 5.92 -30.84 -7.53
N PHE A 61 5.16 -30.50 -6.49
CA PHE A 61 5.71 -30.12 -5.20
C PHE A 61 6.35 -31.31 -4.47
N VAL A 62 5.73 -32.50 -4.49
CA VAL A 62 6.32 -33.68 -3.84
C VAL A 62 7.61 -34.15 -4.52
N GLN A 63 7.74 -33.93 -5.84
CA GLN A 63 8.99 -34.18 -6.58
C GLN A 63 10.15 -33.28 -6.11
N SER A 64 9.84 -32.12 -5.50
CA SER A 64 10.82 -31.22 -4.86
C SER A 64 10.94 -31.44 -3.35
N ASN A 65 10.59 -32.66 -2.89
CA ASN A 65 10.68 -33.11 -1.50
C ASN A 65 9.76 -32.38 -0.50
N PHE A 66 8.65 -31.78 -0.94
CA PHE A 66 7.62 -31.30 -0.02
C PHE A 66 6.63 -32.41 0.33
N VAL A 67 6.19 -32.48 1.59
CA VAL A 67 4.99 -33.26 1.94
C VAL A 67 3.76 -32.43 1.56
N VAL A 68 2.85 -32.97 0.78
CA VAL A 68 1.69 -32.20 0.28
C VAL A 68 0.39 -32.81 0.77
N LEU A 69 -0.43 -32.00 1.43
CA LEU A 69 -1.79 -32.35 1.79
C LEU A 69 -2.77 -31.63 0.86
N LEU A 70 -3.40 -32.40 -0.01
CA LEU A 70 -4.42 -31.94 -0.95
C LEU A 70 -5.79 -32.49 -0.51
N TYR A 71 -6.75 -31.64 -0.15
CA TYR A 71 -8.04 -32.09 0.42
C TYR A 71 -9.25 -31.40 -0.20
N ASP A 72 -10.42 -32.04 -0.10
CA ASP A 72 -11.70 -31.44 -0.48
C ASP A 72 -12.26 -30.58 0.64
N HIS A 73 -12.80 -29.41 0.30
CA HIS A 73 -13.49 -28.56 1.27
C HIS A 73 -14.73 -29.25 1.90
N GLU A 74 -15.11 -28.85 3.11
CA GLU A 74 -16.36 -29.30 3.76
C GLU A 74 -17.55 -29.10 2.79
N ASN A 75 -18.51 -30.03 2.80
CA ASN A 75 -19.68 -30.13 1.91
C ASN A 75 -19.40 -30.53 0.45
N LEU A 76 -18.13 -30.60 0.02
CA LEU A 76 -17.71 -30.87 -1.36
C LEU A 76 -16.92 -32.18 -1.46
N GLY A 77 -16.86 -32.72 -2.68
CA GLY A 77 -16.11 -33.94 -2.99
C GLY A 77 -16.37 -35.08 -2.01
N GLU A 78 -15.30 -35.67 -1.50
CA GLU A 78 -15.35 -36.79 -0.54
C GLU A 78 -15.44 -36.35 0.93
N SER A 79 -15.21 -35.07 1.22
CA SER A 79 -15.33 -34.51 2.57
C SER A 79 -16.78 -34.50 3.04
N GLU A 80 -17.01 -34.68 4.34
CA GLU A 80 -18.35 -34.62 4.93
C GLU A 80 -18.87 -33.18 5.03
N GLY A 81 -20.09 -33.05 5.54
CA GLY A 81 -20.73 -31.77 5.80
C GLY A 81 -22.14 -31.69 5.23
N VAL A 82 -22.96 -30.86 5.87
CA VAL A 82 -24.32 -30.54 5.47
C VAL A 82 -24.56 -29.03 5.56
N PRO A 83 -25.34 -28.44 4.62
CA PRO A 83 -25.91 -29.08 3.43
C PRO A 83 -24.85 -29.36 2.34
N ARG A 84 -25.04 -30.44 1.58
CA ARG A 84 -24.14 -30.79 0.46
C ARG A 84 -24.12 -29.69 -0.61
N GLN A 85 -22.97 -29.49 -1.24
CA GLN A 85 -22.77 -28.44 -2.26
C GLN A 85 -22.95 -27.00 -1.75
N GLU A 86 -22.89 -26.77 -0.43
CA GLU A 86 -22.80 -25.43 0.12
C GLU A 86 -21.35 -24.98 0.27
N ILE A 87 -21.02 -23.85 -0.35
CA ILE A 87 -19.70 -23.26 -0.39
C ILE A 87 -19.67 -22.12 0.62
N ASP A 88 -19.19 -22.42 1.83
CA ASP A 88 -19.05 -21.44 2.92
C ASP A 88 -17.57 -21.05 3.10
N PRO A 89 -17.18 -19.80 2.80
CA PRO A 89 -15.79 -19.36 2.91
C PRO A 89 -15.25 -19.47 4.33
N SER A 90 -16.08 -19.29 5.36
CA SER A 90 -15.63 -19.36 6.76
C SER A 90 -15.21 -20.78 7.11
N LYS A 91 -16.02 -21.78 6.72
CA LYS A 91 -15.69 -23.19 6.90
C LYS A 91 -14.48 -23.60 6.06
N GLN A 92 -14.38 -23.10 4.83
CA GLN A 92 -13.25 -23.42 3.94
C GLN A 92 -11.92 -22.87 4.48
N ILE A 93 -11.90 -21.65 5.03
CA ILE A 93 -10.75 -21.06 5.73
C ILE A 93 -10.39 -21.87 7.00
N GLN A 94 -11.38 -22.27 7.81
CA GLN A 94 -11.13 -23.12 8.98
C GLN A 94 -10.61 -24.51 8.59
N GLY A 95 -11.01 -25.02 7.41
CA GLY A 95 -10.48 -26.24 6.82
C GLY A 95 -8.96 -26.17 6.62
N TYR A 96 -8.42 -25.04 6.15
CA TYR A 96 -6.97 -24.85 6.03
C TYR A 96 -6.29 -24.94 7.40
N SER A 97 -6.80 -24.24 8.42
CA SER A 97 -6.23 -24.31 9.77
C SER A 97 -6.32 -25.71 10.37
N SER A 98 -7.36 -26.49 10.04
CA SER A 98 -7.52 -27.89 10.46
C SER A 98 -6.51 -28.80 9.75
N ALA A 99 -6.29 -28.58 8.44
CA ALA A 99 -5.30 -29.28 7.63
C ALA A 99 -3.86 -29.00 8.10
N ILE A 100 -3.54 -27.75 8.47
CA ILE A 100 -2.26 -27.38 9.09
C ILE A 100 -2.07 -28.14 10.40
N THR A 101 -3.10 -28.18 11.26
CA THR A 101 -3.04 -28.93 12.53
C THR A 101 -2.83 -30.43 12.29
N TYR A 102 -3.50 -31.01 11.29
CA TYR A 102 -3.31 -32.41 10.93
C TYR A 102 -1.87 -32.68 10.48
N LEU A 103 -1.29 -31.83 9.62
CA LEU A 103 0.12 -31.95 9.23
C LEU A 103 1.08 -31.84 10.42
N GLN A 104 0.83 -30.93 11.36
CA GLN A 104 1.63 -30.80 12.59
C GLN A 104 1.56 -32.05 13.49
N SER A 105 0.45 -32.80 13.43
CA SER A 105 0.32 -34.08 14.17
C SER A 105 1.22 -35.18 13.61
N LEU A 106 1.64 -35.08 12.34
CA LEU A 106 2.57 -36.00 11.69
C LEU A 106 4.04 -35.61 12.00
N ALA A 107 4.34 -35.39 13.28
CA ALA A 107 5.62 -34.81 13.72
C ALA A 107 6.86 -35.65 13.36
N ASP A 108 6.71 -36.95 13.08
CA ASP A 108 7.81 -37.80 12.62
C ASP A 108 8.16 -37.58 11.14
N LEU A 109 7.24 -36.99 10.37
CA LEU A 109 7.36 -36.77 8.93
C LEU A 109 7.50 -35.28 8.59
N VAL A 110 6.69 -34.42 9.22
CA VAL A 110 6.53 -33.01 8.89
C VAL A 110 7.21 -32.13 9.94
N ASP A 111 7.91 -31.11 9.47
CA ASP A 111 8.43 -30.06 10.32
C ASP A 111 7.34 -29.00 10.59
N PRO A 112 6.85 -28.87 11.85
CA PRO A 112 5.75 -27.96 12.17
C PRO A 112 6.09 -26.47 11.97
N ASP A 113 7.38 -26.12 11.87
CA ASP A 113 7.85 -24.76 11.65
C ASP A 113 8.11 -24.44 10.17
N ARG A 114 7.87 -25.39 9.25
CA ARG A 114 8.08 -25.23 7.81
C ARG A 114 6.84 -25.63 6.99
N ILE A 115 5.72 -24.98 7.29
CA ILE A 115 4.43 -25.21 6.60
C ILE A 115 4.07 -24.02 5.71
N GLY A 116 3.89 -24.28 4.41
CA GLY A 116 3.34 -23.35 3.44
C GLY A 116 1.88 -23.67 3.09
N VAL A 117 1.21 -22.72 2.44
CA VAL A 117 -0.14 -22.91 1.90
C VAL A 117 -0.20 -22.49 0.44
N TRP A 118 -0.92 -23.28 -0.36
CA TRP A 118 -1.21 -22.98 -1.76
C TRP A 118 -2.72 -22.97 -1.96
N GLY A 119 -3.23 -22.00 -2.70
CA GLY A 119 -4.63 -21.96 -3.09
C GLY A 119 -4.77 -21.45 -4.51
N THR A 120 -5.85 -21.84 -5.17
CA THR A 120 -6.18 -21.36 -6.51
C THR A 120 -7.61 -20.82 -6.60
N SER A 121 -7.84 -19.82 -7.46
CA SER A 121 -9.15 -19.21 -7.68
C SER A 121 -9.76 -18.69 -6.37
N TYR A 122 -10.91 -19.20 -5.96
CA TYR A 122 -11.53 -18.86 -4.68
C TYR A 122 -10.64 -19.18 -3.46
N SER A 123 -9.93 -20.30 -3.53
CA SER A 123 -9.04 -20.74 -2.46
C SER A 123 -7.72 -19.97 -2.45
N ALA A 124 -7.33 -19.38 -3.58
CA ALA A 124 -6.25 -18.39 -3.61
C ALA A 124 -6.61 -17.15 -2.79
N GLY A 125 -7.89 -16.75 -2.75
CA GLY A 125 -8.40 -15.76 -1.80
C GLY A 125 -8.35 -16.26 -0.34
N HIS A 126 -8.67 -17.54 -0.10
CA HIS A 126 -8.62 -18.13 1.24
C HIS A 126 -7.21 -18.10 1.85
N VAL A 127 -6.17 -18.47 1.09
CA VAL A 127 -4.80 -18.47 1.62
C VAL A 127 -4.29 -17.09 2.01
N LEU A 128 -4.83 -16.01 1.41
CA LEU A 128 -4.56 -14.63 1.84
C LEU A 128 -5.14 -14.38 3.25
N VAL A 129 -6.37 -14.85 3.50
CA VAL A 129 -7.03 -14.74 4.80
C VAL A 129 -6.36 -15.65 5.85
N VAL A 130 -6.03 -16.88 5.47
CA VAL A 130 -5.39 -17.87 6.36
C VAL A 130 -4.04 -17.35 6.82
N SER A 131 -3.18 -16.88 5.91
CA SER A 131 -1.84 -16.37 6.26
C SER A 131 -1.86 -15.11 7.12
N ALA A 132 -2.90 -14.28 6.99
CA ALA A 132 -3.11 -13.15 7.89
C ALA A 132 -3.39 -13.62 9.33
N LYS A 133 -4.25 -14.65 9.48
CA LYS A 133 -4.79 -15.10 10.78
C LYS A 133 -3.98 -16.20 11.46
N ASP A 134 -3.33 -17.08 10.72
CA ASP A 134 -2.66 -18.29 11.20
C ASP A 134 -1.14 -18.19 11.03
N LYS A 135 -0.42 -17.81 12.11
CA LYS A 135 1.04 -17.57 12.10
C LYS A 135 1.89 -18.83 11.93
N ARG A 136 1.26 -20.00 11.88
CA ARG A 136 1.94 -21.26 11.54
C ARG A 136 2.31 -21.31 10.06
N VAL A 137 1.61 -20.55 9.22
CA VAL A 137 1.93 -20.43 7.79
C VAL A 137 3.18 -19.59 7.58
N LYS A 138 4.18 -20.17 6.91
CA LYS A 138 5.49 -19.54 6.65
C LYS A 138 5.71 -19.11 5.21
N CYS A 139 4.88 -19.56 4.28
CA CYS A 139 4.97 -19.22 2.86
C CYS A 139 3.60 -19.40 2.20
N VAL A 140 3.25 -18.50 1.29
CA VAL A 140 1.97 -18.48 0.58
C VAL A 140 2.19 -18.43 -0.92
N VAL A 141 1.45 -19.27 -1.64
CA VAL A 141 1.24 -19.13 -3.09
C VAL A 141 -0.26 -18.98 -3.35
N SER A 142 -0.63 -17.86 -3.98
CA SER A 142 -2.00 -17.48 -4.27
C SER A 142 -2.18 -17.36 -5.79
N GLN A 143 -2.83 -18.35 -6.40
CA GLN A 143 -2.96 -18.48 -7.86
C GLN A 143 -4.35 -18.01 -8.36
N MET A 144 -4.39 -16.91 -9.11
CA MET A 144 -5.57 -16.19 -9.60
C MET A 144 -6.63 -15.93 -8.52
N PRO A 145 -6.29 -15.15 -7.48
CA PRO A 145 -7.14 -15.00 -6.30
C PRO A 145 -8.42 -14.20 -6.54
N SER A 146 -9.54 -14.74 -6.04
CA SER A 146 -10.77 -13.98 -5.91
C SER A 146 -10.64 -12.88 -4.83
N ILE A 147 -10.42 -11.63 -5.20
CA ILE A 147 -10.11 -10.53 -4.25
C ILE A 147 -11.34 -9.97 -3.51
N SER A 148 -12.44 -9.75 -4.23
CA SER A 148 -13.70 -9.25 -3.69
C SER A 148 -14.87 -10.00 -4.31
N GLY A 149 -15.50 -10.87 -3.53
CA GLY A 149 -16.70 -11.58 -3.97
C GLY A 149 -17.84 -10.62 -4.26
N ARG A 150 -17.95 -9.48 -3.55
CA ARG A 150 -18.95 -8.44 -3.83
C ARG A 150 -18.77 -7.81 -5.22
N ARG A 151 -17.54 -7.39 -5.56
CA ARG A 151 -17.27 -6.79 -6.88
C ARG A 151 -17.44 -7.82 -7.99
N ASN A 152 -16.88 -9.02 -7.81
CA ASN A 152 -16.96 -10.09 -8.78
C ASN A 152 -18.41 -10.50 -9.04
N LEU A 153 -19.21 -10.67 -7.99
CA LEU A 153 -20.62 -11.01 -8.12
C LEU A 153 -21.39 -9.92 -8.88
N LYS A 154 -21.15 -8.64 -8.58
CA LYS A 154 -21.82 -7.54 -9.28
C LYS A 154 -21.42 -7.48 -10.76
N ARG A 155 -20.13 -7.65 -11.09
CA ARG A 155 -19.63 -7.63 -12.48
C ARG A 155 -20.17 -8.79 -13.32
N ARG A 156 -20.60 -9.88 -12.71
CA ARG A 156 -21.18 -11.05 -13.41
C ARG A 156 -22.60 -10.82 -13.92
N TYR A 157 -23.35 -9.84 -13.40
CA TYR A 157 -24.70 -9.54 -13.87
C TYR A 157 -24.69 -8.46 -14.94
N LYS A 158 -25.35 -8.74 -16.08
CA LYS A 158 -25.46 -7.82 -17.23
C LYS A 158 -26.34 -6.60 -16.93
N SER A 159 -27.33 -6.75 -16.05
CA SER A 159 -28.27 -5.69 -15.69
C SER A 159 -28.51 -5.61 -14.18
N GLU A 160 -28.84 -4.41 -13.69
CA GLU A 160 -29.27 -4.22 -12.30
C GLU A 160 -30.55 -5.02 -12.01
N GLU A 161 -31.43 -5.19 -13.00
CA GLU A 161 -32.66 -5.97 -12.84
C GLU A 161 -32.37 -7.44 -12.52
N ASP A 162 -31.38 -8.06 -13.18
CA ASP A 162 -31.00 -9.45 -12.92
C ASP A 162 -30.35 -9.60 -11.54
N TYR A 163 -29.56 -8.63 -11.11
CA TYR A 163 -29.03 -8.59 -9.75
C TYR A 163 -30.17 -8.48 -8.72
N GLN A 164 -31.19 -7.65 -8.97
CA GLN A 164 -32.38 -7.57 -8.09
C GLN A 164 -33.22 -8.86 -8.11
N ARG A 165 -33.27 -9.60 -9.23
CA ARG A 165 -33.92 -10.92 -9.30
C ARG A 165 -33.20 -11.93 -8.40
N LEU A 166 -31.87 -11.93 -8.39
CA LEU A 166 -31.07 -12.74 -7.45
C LEU A 166 -31.43 -12.41 -6.00
N LEU A 167 -31.41 -11.13 -5.62
CA LEU A 167 -31.70 -10.73 -4.23
C LEU A 167 -33.08 -11.21 -3.78
N LYS A 168 -34.11 -11.10 -4.65
CA LYS A 168 -35.44 -11.65 -4.39
C LYS A 168 -35.46 -13.18 -4.34
N ALA A 169 -34.62 -13.87 -5.12
CA ALA A 169 -34.51 -15.33 -5.06
C ALA A 169 -33.87 -15.78 -3.74
N LEU A 170 -32.85 -15.07 -3.25
CA LEU A 170 -32.20 -15.29 -1.96
C LEU A 170 -33.16 -15.07 -0.78
N GLU A 171 -33.96 -14.00 -0.83
CA GLU A 171 -34.98 -13.73 0.19
C GLU A 171 -36.00 -14.89 0.29
N ARG A 172 -36.48 -15.38 -0.86
CA ARG A 172 -37.40 -16.52 -0.92
C ARG A 172 -36.77 -17.81 -0.40
N ASP A 173 -35.51 -18.06 -0.77
CA ASP A 173 -34.77 -19.25 -0.33
C ASP A 173 -34.58 -19.25 1.20
N ARG A 174 -34.20 -18.12 1.79
CA ARG A 174 -34.12 -17.96 3.25
C ARG A 174 -35.46 -18.24 3.95
N LYS A 175 -36.56 -17.73 3.40
CA LYS A 175 -37.90 -17.96 3.93
C LYS A 175 -38.28 -19.44 3.87
N GLN A 176 -38.03 -20.10 2.73
CA GLN A 176 -38.28 -21.52 2.55
C GLN A 176 -37.47 -22.39 3.53
N ILE A 177 -36.20 -22.05 3.76
CA ILE A 177 -35.35 -22.74 4.73
C ILE A 177 -35.89 -22.55 6.15
N ALA A 178 -36.30 -21.32 6.51
CA ALA A 178 -36.89 -21.03 7.82
C ALA A 178 -38.21 -21.79 8.07
N GLU A 179 -38.96 -22.11 7.01
CA GLU A 179 -40.17 -22.93 7.04
C GLU A 179 -39.88 -24.46 7.07
N GLY A 180 -38.61 -24.86 7.15
CA GLY A 180 -38.18 -26.27 7.22
C GLY A 180 -37.89 -26.92 5.86
N GLY A 181 -37.90 -26.16 4.77
CA GLY A 181 -37.53 -26.63 3.44
C GLY A 181 -36.02 -26.81 3.25
N ALA A 182 -35.62 -27.64 2.28
CA ALA A 182 -34.21 -27.78 1.90
C ALA A 182 -33.71 -26.54 1.12
N PRO A 183 -32.40 -26.19 1.22
CA PRO A 183 -31.81 -25.11 0.43
C PRO A 183 -31.99 -25.34 -1.06
N ARG A 184 -32.30 -24.28 -1.82
CA ARG A 184 -32.40 -24.37 -3.27
C ARG A 184 -31.05 -24.67 -3.90
N ILE A 185 -30.99 -25.68 -4.77
CA ILE A 185 -29.81 -26.00 -5.57
C ILE A 185 -29.91 -25.32 -6.94
N VAL A 186 -28.81 -24.72 -7.36
CA VAL A 186 -28.61 -24.09 -8.68
C VAL A 186 -27.30 -24.58 -9.29
N PRO A 187 -27.18 -24.64 -10.62
CA PRO A 187 -25.92 -25.08 -11.24
C PRO A 187 -24.82 -24.03 -11.11
N ILE A 188 -23.57 -24.50 -11.14
CA ILE A 188 -22.37 -23.66 -11.14
C ILE A 188 -22.10 -23.15 -12.56
N ILE A 189 -22.12 -24.04 -13.54
CA ILE A 189 -21.86 -23.76 -14.96
C ILE A 189 -23.17 -23.99 -15.74
N ARG A 190 -23.56 -23.02 -16.57
CA ARG A 190 -24.57 -23.20 -17.61
C ARG A 190 -23.99 -22.90 -18.99
N PRO A 191 -24.39 -23.64 -20.04
CA PRO A 191 -24.13 -23.22 -21.41
C PRO A 191 -24.70 -21.81 -21.65
N GLU A 192 -23.99 -20.98 -22.40
CA GLU A 192 -24.38 -19.58 -22.65
C GLU A 192 -25.77 -19.47 -23.30
N GLU A 193 -26.14 -20.42 -24.15
CA GLU A 193 -27.46 -20.53 -24.77
C GLU A 193 -28.61 -20.81 -23.77
N GLN A 194 -28.29 -21.28 -22.56
CA GLN A 194 -29.26 -21.61 -21.50
C GLN A 194 -29.18 -20.67 -20.28
N ALA A 195 -28.32 -19.65 -20.36
CA ALA A 195 -28.12 -18.66 -19.31
C ALA A 195 -29.12 -17.50 -19.47
N ASP A 196 -30.35 -17.69 -18.98
CA ASP A 196 -31.44 -16.70 -19.08
C ASP A 196 -31.13 -15.43 -18.24
N TRP A 197 -30.89 -15.58 -16.94
CA TRP A 197 -30.47 -14.51 -16.03
C TRP A 197 -29.37 -14.95 -15.04
N TRP A 198 -28.97 -16.23 -15.08
CA TRP A 198 -28.07 -16.85 -14.11
C TRP A 198 -26.96 -17.66 -14.79
N ASN A 199 -25.70 -17.27 -14.58
CA ASN A 199 -24.53 -18.12 -14.82
C ASN A 199 -23.40 -17.75 -13.86
N PHE A 200 -22.85 -18.72 -13.10
CA PHE A 200 -21.75 -18.42 -12.18
C PHE A 200 -20.39 -18.50 -12.90
N PHE A 201 -20.19 -19.44 -13.84
CA PHE A 201 -19.05 -19.46 -14.77
C PHE A 201 -19.48 -19.79 -16.21
N ASN A 202 -18.89 -19.11 -17.20
CA ASN A 202 -18.94 -19.49 -18.62
C ASN A 202 -17.72 -20.36 -18.93
N VAL A 203 -17.82 -21.69 -18.94
CA VAL A 203 -16.68 -22.55 -19.34
C VAL A 203 -17.14 -23.72 -20.19
N GLY A 204 -16.52 -23.84 -21.36
CA GLY A 204 -16.75 -24.88 -22.36
C GLY A 204 -15.89 -26.13 -22.16
N HIS A 205 -16.53 -27.27 -22.47
CA HIS A 205 -16.13 -28.67 -22.61
C HIS A 205 -14.79 -29.18 -22.02
N ALA A 206 -14.92 -30.12 -21.07
CA ALA A 206 -13.86 -31.06 -20.69
C ALA A 206 -13.46 -31.94 -21.89
N ASP A 207 -12.16 -32.21 -22.04
CA ASP A 207 -11.69 -33.24 -22.98
C ASP A 207 -12.20 -34.61 -22.52
N GLN A 208 -12.72 -35.42 -23.45
CA GLN A 208 -13.19 -36.78 -23.15
C GLN A 208 -12.09 -37.65 -22.53
N LYS A 209 -10.80 -37.36 -22.79
CA LYS A 209 -9.67 -38.07 -22.19
C LYS A 209 -9.55 -37.89 -20.68
N ASP A 210 -10.02 -36.76 -20.15
CA ASP A 210 -9.91 -36.40 -18.73
C ASP A 210 -11.23 -36.54 -17.96
N ALA A 211 -12.24 -37.22 -18.55
CA ALA A 211 -13.56 -37.38 -17.95
C ALA A 211 -13.51 -37.99 -16.53
N TRP A 212 -12.51 -38.83 -16.23
CA TRP A 212 -12.33 -39.44 -14.91
C TRP A 212 -12.12 -38.40 -13.79
N ARG A 213 -11.49 -37.26 -14.09
CA ARG A 213 -11.25 -36.15 -13.14
C ARG A 213 -12.53 -35.49 -12.67
N TYR A 214 -13.58 -35.58 -13.47
CA TYR A 214 -14.88 -34.98 -13.20
C TYR A 214 -15.88 -35.93 -12.52
N LYS A 215 -15.51 -37.20 -12.30
CA LYS A 215 -16.41 -38.23 -11.74
C LYS A 215 -17.02 -37.84 -10.40
N ASN A 216 -16.22 -37.21 -9.53
CA ASN A 216 -16.62 -36.79 -8.19
C ASN A 216 -17.16 -35.35 -8.17
N TRP A 217 -17.00 -34.60 -9.27
CA TRP A 217 -17.47 -33.23 -9.37
C TRP A 217 -18.95 -33.19 -9.74
N LYS A 218 -19.71 -32.29 -9.11
CA LYS A 218 -21.12 -32.06 -9.41
C LYS A 218 -21.30 -30.61 -9.83
N ASN A 219 -22.05 -30.40 -10.91
CA ASN A 219 -22.41 -29.07 -11.37
C ASN A 219 -23.57 -28.46 -10.57
N GLU A 220 -23.41 -28.36 -9.25
CA GLU A 220 -24.45 -28.00 -8.30
C GLU A 220 -23.85 -27.12 -7.19
N GLN A 221 -24.63 -26.14 -6.71
CA GLN A 221 -24.33 -25.34 -5.52
C GLN A 221 -25.63 -24.92 -4.84
N THR A 222 -25.62 -24.65 -3.53
CA THR A 222 -26.77 -23.99 -2.89
C THR A 222 -26.89 -22.55 -3.38
N LEU A 223 -28.10 -22.01 -3.50
CA LEU A 223 -28.30 -20.60 -3.85
C LEU A 223 -27.65 -19.68 -2.80
N ARG A 224 -27.67 -20.09 -1.53
CA ARG A 224 -26.96 -19.44 -0.43
C ARG A 224 -25.44 -19.34 -0.66
N SER A 225 -24.82 -20.29 -1.34
CA SER A 225 -23.38 -20.24 -1.66
C SER A 225 -23.02 -18.97 -2.44
N VAL A 226 -23.89 -18.52 -3.35
CA VAL A 226 -23.65 -17.30 -4.12
C VAL A 226 -23.81 -16.03 -3.28
N GLU A 227 -24.72 -16.05 -2.31
CA GLU A 227 -24.81 -15.00 -1.32
C GLU A 227 -23.56 -14.94 -0.42
N LEU A 228 -23.09 -16.09 0.06
CA LEU A 228 -21.86 -16.17 0.86
C LEU A 228 -20.63 -15.72 0.06
N TYR A 229 -20.57 -16.07 -1.23
CA TYR A 229 -19.57 -15.54 -2.15
C TYR A 229 -19.61 -14.01 -2.20
N GLY A 230 -20.79 -13.41 -2.42
CA GLY A 230 -20.96 -11.95 -2.50
C GLY A 230 -20.62 -11.21 -1.21
N GLN A 231 -20.68 -11.89 -0.05
CA GLN A 231 -20.33 -11.32 1.26
C GLN A 231 -18.85 -11.48 1.62
N TYR A 232 -18.09 -12.25 0.85
CA TYR A 232 -16.71 -12.59 1.14
C TYR A 232 -15.72 -11.73 0.36
N ASN A 233 -14.96 -10.88 1.07
CA ASN A 233 -13.89 -10.08 0.48
C ASN A 233 -12.55 -10.42 1.16
N PRO A 234 -11.74 -11.34 0.59
CA PRO A 234 -10.39 -11.63 1.08
C PRO A 234 -9.53 -10.42 1.34
N GLU A 235 -9.70 -9.39 0.49
CA GLU A 235 -8.98 -8.15 0.62
C GLU A 235 -9.11 -7.59 2.03
N ASP A 236 -10.27 -7.63 2.70
CA ASP A 236 -10.46 -7.03 4.03
C ASP A 236 -9.56 -7.62 5.13
N SER A 237 -9.01 -8.83 4.94
CA SER A 237 -8.11 -9.47 5.91
C SER A 237 -6.62 -9.16 5.69
N ILE A 238 -6.25 -8.49 4.60
CA ILE A 238 -4.85 -8.17 4.29
C ILE A 238 -4.43 -6.93 5.07
N GLU A 239 -3.59 -7.15 6.08
CA GLU A 239 -2.86 -6.07 6.75
C GLU A 239 -1.66 -5.65 5.89
N SER A 240 -1.43 -4.35 5.73
CA SER A 240 -0.33 -3.77 4.92
C SER A 240 1.08 -4.17 5.38
N ARG A 241 1.19 -4.88 6.52
CA ARG A 241 2.45 -5.28 7.15
C ARG A 241 2.63 -6.81 7.28
N SER A 242 1.90 -7.63 6.52
CA SER A 242 2.10 -9.09 6.59
C SER A 242 3.54 -9.45 6.24
N SER A 243 4.24 -10.12 7.17
CA SER A 243 5.62 -10.57 7.00
C SER A 243 5.74 -11.96 6.35
N CYS A 244 4.62 -12.60 6.00
CA CYS A 244 4.61 -13.92 5.39
C CYS A 244 4.95 -13.79 3.89
N PRO A 245 6.03 -14.45 3.39
CA PRO A 245 6.38 -14.46 1.98
C PRO A 245 5.24 -14.91 1.08
N LEU A 246 4.85 -14.06 0.13
CA LEU A 246 3.67 -14.26 -0.70
C LEU A 246 3.98 -14.15 -2.20
N LEU A 247 3.68 -15.21 -2.94
CA LEU A 247 3.66 -15.22 -4.41
C LEU A 247 2.22 -15.14 -4.91
N MET A 248 1.96 -14.20 -5.83
CA MET A 248 0.73 -14.16 -6.62
C MET A 248 1.02 -14.57 -8.07
N LEU A 249 0.25 -15.53 -8.58
CA LEU A 249 0.24 -15.94 -9.98
C LEU A 249 -1.03 -15.39 -10.61
N VAL A 250 -0.93 -14.57 -11.65
CA VAL A 250 -2.06 -13.82 -12.22
C VAL A 250 -2.11 -14.05 -13.73
N ALA A 251 -3.28 -14.42 -14.26
CA ALA A 251 -3.46 -14.53 -15.70
C ALA A 251 -3.67 -13.15 -16.32
N ASP A 252 -3.18 -12.92 -17.54
CA ASP A 252 -3.32 -11.62 -18.21
C ASP A 252 -4.77 -11.28 -18.58
N ASP A 253 -5.57 -12.29 -18.96
CA ASP A 253 -6.97 -12.14 -19.41
C ASP A 253 -7.96 -12.86 -18.48
N ASP A 254 -7.75 -12.74 -17.15
CA ASP A 254 -8.64 -13.33 -16.16
C ASP A 254 -9.96 -12.56 -16.07
N THR A 255 -11.03 -13.15 -16.60
CA THR A 255 -12.39 -12.58 -16.52
C THR A 255 -13.24 -13.18 -15.40
N VAL A 256 -12.70 -14.13 -14.64
CA VAL A 256 -13.40 -14.87 -13.60
C VAL A 256 -13.18 -14.23 -12.22
N THR A 257 -11.93 -13.89 -11.93
CA THR A 257 -11.49 -13.21 -10.70
C THR A 257 -10.96 -11.79 -10.94
N PHE A 258 -10.83 -11.39 -12.22
CA PHE A 258 -10.46 -10.06 -12.71
C PHE A 258 -9.00 -9.67 -12.43
N THR A 259 -8.18 -9.71 -13.49
CA THR A 259 -6.74 -9.38 -13.45
C THR A 259 -6.45 -8.00 -12.84
N GLU A 260 -7.33 -7.01 -13.05
CA GLU A 260 -7.11 -5.66 -12.50
C GLU A 260 -7.20 -5.64 -10.98
N ASP A 261 -8.19 -6.34 -10.40
CA ASP A 261 -8.40 -6.40 -8.96
C ASP A 261 -7.25 -7.17 -8.28
N GLU A 262 -6.77 -8.25 -8.91
CA GLU A 262 -5.62 -9.03 -8.45
C GLU A 262 -4.33 -8.19 -8.45
N THR A 263 -4.05 -7.50 -9.57
CA THR A 263 -2.87 -6.65 -9.71
C THR A 263 -2.91 -5.47 -8.73
N GLU A 264 -4.06 -4.81 -8.60
CA GLU A 264 -4.25 -3.68 -7.69
C GLU A 264 -4.01 -4.08 -6.23
N LEU A 265 -4.54 -5.23 -5.80
CA LEU A 265 -4.31 -5.74 -4.45
C LEU A 265 -2.81 -5.98 -4.21
N PHE A 266 -2.13 -6.67 -5.14
CA PHE A 266 -0.72 -6.98 -5.02
C PHE A 266 0.12 -5.70 -4.86
N GLU A 267 -0.13 -4.70 -5.71
CA GLU A 267 0.64 -3.46 -5.73
C GLU A 267 0.39 -2.60 -4.49
N LYS A 268 -0.89 -2.41 -4.11
CA LYS A 268 -1.27 -1.41 -3.11
C LYS A 268 -1.33 -1.94 -1.68
N ARG A 269 -1.54 -3.25 -1.49
CA ARG A 269 -1.93 -3.80 -0.19
C ARG A 269 -1.06 -4.93 0.35
N ILE A 270 -0.44 -5.73 -0.51
CA ILE A 270 0.48 -6.78 -0.08
C ILE A 270 1.82 -6.14 0.32
N GLY A 271 2.31 -6.46 1.52
CA GLY A 271 3.63 -6.05 2.02
C GLY A 271 4.76 -6.97 1.55
N GLU A 272 6.02 -6.56 1.76
CA GLU A 272 7.19 -7.40 1.48
C GLU A 272 7.41 -8.46 2.58
N PRO A 273 7.94 -9.66 2.26
CA PRO A 273 8.43 -10.09 0.94
C PRO A 273 7.33 -10.61 0.02
N LYS A 274 7.23 -10.07 -1.20
CA LYS A 274 6.21 -10.48 -2.19
C LYS A 274 6.76 -10.67 -3.60
N LYS A 275 6.13 -11.52 -4.39
CA LYS A 275 6.43 -11.72 -5.83
C LYS A 275 5.13 -11.82 -6.63
N LEU A 276 5.08 -11.16 -7.79
CA LEU A 276 3.99 -11.27 -8.75
C LEU A 276 4.54 -11.90 -10.03
N VAL A 277 3.85 -12.91 -10.53
CA VAL A 277 4.15 -13.54 -11.82
C VAL A 277 2.87 -13.48 -12.65
N LYS A 278 2.95 -12.77 -13.78
CA LYS A 278 1.89 -12.73 -14.78
C LYS A 278 2.15 -13.75 -15.88
N PHE A 279 1.09 -14.36 -16.42
CA PHE A 279 1.19 -15.32 -17.51
C PHE A 279 0.08 -15.15 -18.55
N PRO A 280 0.35 -15.47 -19.83
CA PRO A 280 -0.61 -15.27 -20.90
C PRO A 280 -1.73 -16.31 -20.85
N GLY A 281 -2.98 -15.85 -21.02
CA GLY A 281 -4.17 -16.68 -21.09
C GLY A 281 -5.27 -16.26 -20.12
N ASP A 282 -6.30 -17.10 -20.05
CA ASP A 282 -7.48 -16.91 -19.20
C ASP A 282 -7.34 -17.56 -17.81
N HIS A 283 -8.40 -17.47 -16.99
CA HIS A 283 -8.49 -18.10 -15.67
C HIS A 283 -8.28 -19.63 -15.68
N PHE A 284 -8.39 -20.31 -16.81
CA PHE A 284 -8.21 -21.77 -16.85
C PHE A 284 -6.86 -22.18 -17.42
N SER A 285 -6.11 -21.23 -17.97
CA SER A 285 -4.83 -21.45 -18.62
C SER A 285 -3.77 -21.98 -17.66
N ALA A 286 -3.79 -21.59 -16.37
CA ALA A 286 -2.88 -22.12 -15.35
C ALA A 286 -2.96 -23.66 -15.20
N TYR A 287 -4.16 -24.25 -15.33
CA TYR A 287 -4.33 -25.70 -15.16
C TYR A 287 -3.98 -26.52 -16.41
N LYS A 288 -3.73 -25.85 -17.54
CA LYS A 288 -3.52 -26.49 -18.85
C LYS A 288 -2.28 -25.91 -19.52
N ALA A 289 -2.47 -24.89 -20.37
CA ALA A 289 -1.43 -24.35 -21.24
C ALA A 289 -0.23 -23.77 -20.47
N GLN A 290 -0.48 -23.19 -19.29
CA GLN A 290 0.53 -22.53 -18.45
C GLN A 290 0.85 -23.30 -17.16
N PHE A 291 0.50 -24.59 -17.12
CA PHE A 291 0.80 -25.44 -15.97
C PHE A 291 2.29 -25.47 -15.66
N GLU A 292 3.14 -25.68 -16.66
CA GLU A 292 4.59 -25.77 -16.43
C GLU A 292 5.17 -24.50 -15.82
N LEU A 293 4.79 -23.33 -16.33
CA LEU A 293 5.25 -22.04 -15.81
C LEU A 293 4.77 -21.83 -14.37
N THR A 294 3.47 -21.95 -14.14
CA THR A 294 2.86 -21.65 -12.83
C THR A 294 3.28 -22.64 -11.76
N ALA A 295 3.41 -23.94 -12.10
CA ALA A 295 3.85 -24.96 -11.16
C ALA A 295 5.33 -24.81 -10.79
N ASN A 296 6.20 -24.45 -11.75
CA ASN A 296 7.61 -24.17 -11.46
C ASN A 296 7.79 -22.94 -10.57
N GLU A 297 7.10 -21.83 -10.87
CA GLU A 297 7.17 -20.61 -10.07
C GLU A 297 6.65 -20.82 -8.64
N ALA A 298 5.55 -21.56 -8.49
CA ALA A 298 5.04 -21.94 -7.18
C ALA A 298 6.02 -22.83 -6.41
N ASN A 299 6.59 -23.83 -7.07
CA ASN A 299 7.56 -24.75 -6.49
C ASN A 299 8.82 -24.02 -6.01
N ASP A 300 9.35 -23.13 -6.85
CA ASP A 300 10.55 -22.35 -6.56
C ASP A 300 10.33 -21.39 -5.39
N TRP A 301 9.13 -20.81 -5.28
CA TRP A 301 8.79 -19.95 -4.15
C TRP A 301 8.77 -20.70 -2.82
N PHE A 302 8.24 -21.93 -2.81
CA PHE A 302 8.23 -22.76 -1.60
C PHE A 302 9.63 -23.18 -1.13
N ASN A 303 10.68 -23.03 -1.95
CA ASN A 303 12.05 -23.29 -1.51
C ASN A 303 12.51 -22.39 -0.33
N ILE A 304 11.83 -21.26 -0.09
CA ILE A 304 12.01 -20.44 1.13
C ILE A 304 11.86 -21.28 2.42
N LEU A 305 11.00 -22.31 2.40
CA LEU A 305 10.80 -23.22 3.53
C LEU A 305 12.05 -24.05 3.86
N TYR A 306 12.98 -24.24 2.93
CA TYR A 306 14.26 -24.91 3.22
C TYR A 306 15.31 -23.98 3.83
N ILE A 307 15.17 -22.67 3.65
CA ILE A 307 16.17 -21.65 4.02
C ILE A 307 15.93 -21.11 5.46
N THR A 308 14.81 -21.47 6.08
CA THR A 308 14.23 -20.79 7.26
C THR A 308 14.92 -21.02 8.62
N ASN A 309 16.25 -21.19 8.64
CA ASN A 309 17.07 -21.11 9.86
C ASN A 309 17.99 -19.87 9.92
N LEU A 310 18.13 -19.07 8.84
CA LEU A 310 19.02 -17.88 8.85
C LEU A 310 18.30 -16.53 8.97
N PHE A 311 17.01 -16.43 8.67
CA PHE A 311 16.33 -15.12 8.56
C PHE A 311 15.66 -14.64 9.86
N TYR A 312 15.33 -15.54 10.79
CA TYR A 312 14.60 -15.17 12.01
C TYR A 312 15.47 -14.48 13.08
N TYR A 313 16.79 -14.70 13.10
CA TYR A 313 17.69 -14.08 14.09
C TYR A 313 17.96 -12.59 13.87
N THR A 314 17.72 -12.05 12.67
CA THR A 314 18.04 -10.65 12.35
C THR A 314 16.88 -9.70 12.63
N VAL A 315 15.65 -10.21 12.79
CA VAL A 315 14.43 -9.37 12.95
C VAL A 315 14.00 -9.25 14.42
N GLU A 316 14.23 -10.25 15.27
CA GLU A 316 13.84 -10.18 16.69
C GLU A 316 14.73 -9.27 17.55
N MET A 317 15.94 -8.91 17.11
CA MET A 317 16.78 -7.93 17.83
C MET A 317 16.36 -6.46 17.63
N HIS A 318 15.28 -6.18 16.88
CA HIS A 318 14.77 -4.81 16.69
C HIS A 318 13.39 -4.54 17.29
N VAL A 319 12.79 -5.51 18.01
CA VAL A 319 11.41 -5.38 18.54
C VAL A 319 11.33 -5.43 20.08
N ASN A 320 12.41 -5.76 20.80
CA ASN A 320 12.39 -5.89 22.27
C ASN A 320 13.23 -4.86 23.04
N GLU A 321 13.16 -3.59 22.62
CA GLU A 321 13.46 -2.47 23.53
C GLU A 321 12.27 -1.50 23.54
N ASN A 322 11.30 -1.77 24.41
CA ASN A 322 10.63 -0.81 25.30
C ASN A 322 9.22 -1.28 25.66
N CYS A 323 9.11 -1.96 26.80
CA CYS A 323 7.89 -1.89 27.59
C CYS A 323 8.25 -1.97 29.09
N SER A 324 7.74 -0.98 29.83
CA SER A 324 7.56 -0.88 31.30
C SER A 324 8.46 0.11 32.05
N THR A 325 8.00 1.36 32.10
CA THR A 325 8.17 2.24 33.26
C THR A 325 7.18 1.84 34.35
N THR A 326 7.60 1.03 35.33
CA THR A 326 6.97 0.95 36.65
C THR A 326 8.01 0.62 37.71
N ASN A 327 8.18 1.54 38.67
CA ASN A 327 9.09 1.46 39.81
C ASN A 327 8.74 0.28 40.74
N ILE A 328 9.63 -0.71 40.89
CA ILE A 328 9.71 -1.61 42.06
C ILE A 328 11.20 -1.94 42.31
N PRO A 329 11.72 -1.96 43.56
CA PRO A 329 13.15 -2.20 43.84
C PRO A 329 13.54 -3.67 43.60
N LEU A 330 14.66 -3.88 42.91
CA LEU A 330 15.13 -5.17 42.40
C LEU A 330 16.07 -5.90 43.39
N SER A 331 15.55 -6.33 44.55
CA SER A 331 16.31 -7.18 45.50
C SER A 331 15.72 -8.60 45.68
N SER A 332 14.77 -9.03 44.86
CA SER A 332 13.98 -10.25 45.13
C SER A 332 13.96 -11.32 44.03
N VAL A 333 14.76 -11.22 42.96
CA VAL A 333 14.69 -12.16 41.81
C VAL A 333 16.03 -12.89 41.55
N VAL A 334 16.83 -13.13 42.59
CA VAL A 334 17.99 -14.04 42.50
C VAL A 334 17.81 -15.19 43.50
N SER A 335 16.91 -16.10 43.13
CA SER A 335 16.92 -17.48 43.61
C SER A 335 16.05 -18.27 42.66
N ILE A 336 16.52 -19.46 42.26
CA ILE A 336 15.95 -20.45 41.34
C ILE A 336 16.76 -20.53 40.04
N ILE A 337 17.22 -21.75 39.76
CA ILE A 337 18.18 -22.21 38.74
C ILE A 337 19.65 -22.21 39.21
N SER A 338 19.91 -22.99 40.26
CA SER A 338 21.19 -23.71 40.42
C SER A 338 20.92 -25.13 40.92
N SER A 339 20.80 -26.06 39.98
CA SER A 339 20.99 -27.52 40.11
C SER A 339 20.56 -28.09 38.75
N SER A 340 21.25 -28.99 38.08
CA SER A 340 22.06 -30.10 38.53
C SER A 340 23.01 -30.55 37.41
N SER A 341 24.16 -31.07 37.84
CA SER A 341 25.26 -31.63 37.06
C SER A 341 24.94 -33.02 36.50
N CYS A 342 25.53 -33.39 35.35
CA CYS A 342 26.13 -34.72 35.23
C CYS A 342 27.26 -34.78 34.18
N ARG A 343 28.35 -35.44 34.60
CA ARG A 343 29.64 -35.72 33.95
C ARG A 343 29.58 -37.04 33.17
N HIS A 344 30.52 -37.25 32.22
CA HIS A 344 31.38 -38.46 32.05
C HIS A 344 32.34 -38.21 30.86
N SER A 345 33.67 -38.07 31.07
CA SER A 345 34.77 -39.07 30.85
C SER A 345 34.85 -39.59 29.40
N GLY A 346 35.93 -39.49 28.61
CA GLY A 346 37.37 -39.45 28.88
C GLY A 346 38.02 -40.74 28.37
N ASN A 347 38.68 -40.73 27.20
CA ASN A 347 39.96 -41.41 26.92
C ASN A 347 40.45 -41.27 25.46
N SER A 348 41.78 -41.29 25.35
CA SER A 348 42.67 -41.03 24.21
C SER A 348 42.80 -42.18 23.19
N CYS A 349 43.15 -41.87 21.94
CA CYS A 349 44.44 -42.26 21.31
C CYS A 349 44.58 -41.86 19.82
N THR A 350 45.74 -41.23 19.54
CA THR A 350 46.66 -41.34 18.37
C THR A 350 46.29 -40.88 16.94
N ASN A 351 46.88 -39.73 16.59
CA ASN A 351 47.70 -39.39 15.41
C ASN A 351 47.35 -39.93 14.00
N VAL A 352 46.98 -39.00 13.09
CA VAL A 352 47.68 -38.73 11.80
C VAL A 352 47.50 -37.24 11.44
N ARG A 353 48.58 -36.59 10.97
CA ARG A 353 48.70 -35.17 10.58
C ARG A 353 47.88 -34.81 9.34
N HIS A 354 47.34 -33.58 9.26
CA HIS A 354 47.52 -32.67 8.12
C HIS A 354 47.06 -31.24 8.46
N GLU A 355 48.02 -30.31 8.34
CA GLU A 355 47.94 -28.89 7.97
C GLU A 355 47.09 -27.86 8.75
N GLU A 356 47.78 -26.78 9.13
CA GLU A 356 47.38 -25.69 10.00
C GLU A 356 46.34 -24.76 9.35
N LEU A 357 45.18 -24.63 10.00
CA LEU A 357 44.32 -23.45 9.95
C LEU A 357 44.17 -22.95 11.38
N GLN A 358 44.90 -21.90 11.73
CA GLN A 358 44.78 -21.22 13.02
C GLN A 358 43.38 -20.62 13.18
N GLN A 359 42.50 -21.34 13.87
CA GLN A 359 41.29 -20.79 14.48
C GLN A 359 41.68 -19.96 15.70
N THR A 360 41.61 -18.64 15.58
CA THR A 360 41.59 -17.75 16.75
C THR A 360 40.26 -17.93 17.49
N SER A 361 40.30 -18.53 18.67
CA SER A 361 39.14 -18.61 19.56
C SER A 361 38.68 -17.19 19.95
N PRO A 362 37.37 -16.90 20.02
CA PRO A 362 36.90 -15.57 20.39
C PRO A 362 37.16 -15.35 21.89
N VAL A 363 38.11 -14.46 22.19
CA VAL A 363 38.31 -13.90 23.53
C VAL A 363 36.98 -13.27 23.97
N ARG A 364 36.38 -13.76 25.06
CA ARG A 364 35.23 -13.12 25.73
C ARG A 364 35.61 -11.67 26.06
N LYS A 365 35.07 -10.70 25.32
CA LYS A 365 35.18 -9.29 25.66
C LYS A 365 34.48 -9.04 27.01
N PRO A 366 35.06 -8.23 27.91
CA PRO A 366 34.43 -7.89 29.18
C PRO A 366 33.10 -7.15 28.94
N LYS A 367 32.11 -7.40 29.79
CA LYS A 367 30.80 -6.70 29.75
C LYS A 367 31.04 -5.18 29.80
N PRO A 368 30.48 -4.38 28.88
CA PRO A 368 30.70 -2.94 28.88
C PRO A 368 30.05 -2.30 30.12
N ASN A 369 30.81 -1.43 30.78
CA ASN A 369 30.34 -0.62 31.90
C ASN A 369 29.17 0.28 31.42
N ILE A 370 28.01 0.24 32.08
CA ILE A 370 26.78 0.94 31.68
C ILE A 370 27.03 2.46 31.58
N GLU A 371 27.88 3.02 32.43
CA GLU A 371 28.31 4.42 32.38
C GLU A 371 29.03 4.77 31.06
N ASN A 372 29.88 3.87 30.56
CA ASN A 372 30.58 4.07 29.29
C ASN A 372 29.62 4.03 28.10
N LEU A 373 28.56 3.21 28.18
CA LEU A 373 27.52 3.14 27.15
C LEU A 373 26.67 4.41 27.12
N ILE A 374 26.24 4.93 28.28
CA ILE A 374 25.48 6.18 28.39
C ILE A 374 26.33 7.38 27.90
N ASN A 375 27.61 7.41 28.26
CA ASN A 375 28.54 8.43 27.78
C ASN A 375 28.77 8.34 26.26
N ALA A 376 28.85 7.13 25.69
CA ALA A 376 28.97 6.94 24.25
C ALA A 376 27.70 7.39 23.49
N ILE A 377 26.51 7.07 24.00
CA ILE A 377 25.23 7.47 23.39
C ILE A 377 25.06 8.99 23.43
N SER A 378 25.32 9.61 24.58
CA SER A 378 25.23 11.07 24.73
C SER A 378 26.26 11.82 23.88
N PHE A 379 27.48 11.29 23.76
CA PHE A 379 28.51 11.81 22.86
C PHE A 379 28.05 11.75 21.39
N ARG A 380 27.52 10.61 20.93
CA ARG A 380 27.00 10.46 19.56
C ARG A 380 25.84 11.40 19.26
N ALA A 381 24.90 11.56 20.19
CA ALA A 381 23.79 12.51 20.05
C ALA A 381 24.28 13.96 19.92
N ARG A 382 25.28 14.35 20.74
CA ARG A 382 25.90 15.69 20.67
C ARG A 382 26.64 15.89 19.35
N MET A 383 27.41 14.89 18.91
CA MET A 383 28.15 14.94 17.64
C MET A 383 27.20 15.02 16.44
N ARG A 384 26.10 14.25 16.45
CA ARG A 384 25.05 14.31 15.43
C ARG A 384 24.47 15.72 15.30
N LYS A 385 24.13 16.37 16.43
CA LYS A 385 23.63 17.74 16.44
C LYS A 385 24.66 18.72 15.87
N PHE A 386 25.92 18.61 16.32
CA PHE A 386 27.03 19.45 15.86
C PHE A 386 27.27 19.35 14.34
N LEU A 387 27.36 18.13 13.80
CA LEU A 387 27.53 17.90 12.37
C LEU A 387 26.33 18.40 11.55
N THR A 388 25.10 18.19 12.05
CA THR A 388 23.89 18.71 11.38
C THR A 388 23.91 20.23 11.31
N THR A 389 24.34 20.93 12.38
CA THR A 389 24.48 22.39 12.38
C THR A 389 25.57 22.85 11.41
N ARG A 390 26.71 22.14 11.34
CA ARG A 390 27.78 22.45 10.38
C ARG A 390 27.33 22.24 8.93
N LEU A 391 26.62 21.14 8.64
CA LEU A 391 26.04 20.89 7.32
C LEU A 391 25.08 22.01 6.90
N ALA A 392 24.22 22.47 7.82
CA ALA A 392 23.33 23.59 7.56
C ALA A 392 24.09 24.90 7.28
N PHE A 393 25.16 25.17 8.03
CA PHE A 393 26.01 26.35 7.81
C PHE A 393 26.69 26.31 6.43
N VAL A 394 27.32 25.18 6.09
CA VAL A 394 27.96 24.97 4.77
C VAL A 394 26.94 25.10 3.65
N SER A 395 25.74 24.52 3.81
CA SER A 395 24.65 24.65 2.83
C SER A 395 24.22 26.10 2.61
N ASN A 396 24.16 26.94 3.67
CA ASN A 396 23.83 28.36 3.51
C ASN A 396 24.89 29.09 2.67
N ILE A 397 26.18 28.84 2.92
CA ILE A 397 27.27 29.46 2.15
C ILE A 397 27.24 28.98 0.69
N MET A 398 27.02 27.68 0.46
CA MET A 398 26.89 27.12 -0.89
C MET A 398 25.73 27.78 -1.66
N SER A 399 24.56 27.93 -1.03
CA SER A 399 23.43 28.60 -1.67
C SER A 399 23.70 30.08 -1.94
N PHE A 400 24.39 30.77 -1.03
CA PHE A 400 24.79 32.16 -1.24
C PHE A 400 25.73 32.28 -2.44
N LEU A 401 26.78 31.46 -2.52
CA LEU A 401 27.73 31.46 -3.63
C LEU A 401 27.08 31.02 -4.96
N GLY A 402 26.13 30.08 -4.91
CA GLY A 402 25.35 29.68 -6.08
C GLY A 402 24.54 30.85 -6.66
N ILE A 403 23.82 31.59 -5.81
CA ILE A 403 23.03 32.78 -6.21
C ILE A 403 23.95 33.93 -6.65
N LEU A 404 25.04 34.18 -5.91
CA LEU A 404 26.03 35.20 -6.27
C LEU A 404 26.65 34.91 -7.64
N GLY A 405 26.97 33.65 -7.95
CA GLY A 405 27.48 33.25 -9.25
C GLY A 405 26.49 33.51 -10.40
N ILE A 406 25.19 33.23 -10.18
CA ILE A 406 24.14 33.56 -11.16
C ILE A 406 24.03 35.08 -11.33
N PHE A 407 24.05 35.84 -10.25
CA PHE A 407 23.96 37.30 -10.31
C PHE A 407 25.14 37.92 -11.07
N LEU A 408 26.37 37.48 -10.78
CA LEU A 408 27.56 37.91 -11.50
C LEU A 408 27.52 37.50 -12.97
N MET A 409 26.98 36.32 -13.30
CA MET A 409 26.77 35.89 -14.68
C MET A 409 25.75 36.78 -15.42
N ILE A 410 24.66 37.21 -14.77
CA ILE A 410 23.71 38.15 -15.39
C ILE A 410 24.41 39.48 -15.70
N ILE A 411 25.16 40.03 -14.74
CA ILE A 411 25.91 41.28 -14.94
C ILE A 411 26.93 41.13 -16.07
N GLU A 412 27.68 40.03 -16.08
CA GLU A 412 28.68 39.77 -17.12
C GLU A 412 28.05 39.71 -18.51
N ASN A 413 26.91 39.03 -18.66
CA ASN A 413 26.22 38.92 -19.94
C ASN A 413 25.60 40.25 -20.40
N GLU A 414 25.03 41.05 -19.48
CA GLU A 414 24.52 42.39 -19.83
C GLU A 414 25.67 43.35 -20.21
N LEU A 415 26.80 43.29 -19.51
CA LEU A 415 28.01 44.04 -19.88
C LEU A 415 28.57 43.58 -21.23
N HIS A 416 28.53 42.27 -21.52
CA HIS A 416 28.92 41.72 -22.81
C HIS A 416 28.00 42.25 -23.94
N PHE A 417 26.71 42.41 -23.69
CA PHE A 417 25.77 42.97 -24.67
C PHE A 417 26.03 44.44 -24.99
N ASP A 418 26.44 45.26 -24.01
CA ASP A 418 26.66 46.70 -24.19
C ASP A 418 28.09 47.06 -24.67
N TRP A 419 29.14 46.37 -24.17
CA TRP A 419 30.55 46.77 -24.38
C TRP A 419 31.27 46.12 -25.57
N VAL A 420 30.71 45.08 -26.20
CA VAL A 420 31.30 44.50 -27.42
C VAL A 420 31.41 45.54 -28.55
N ASN A 421 30.56 46.56 -28.54
CA ASN A 421 30.60 47.69 -29.50
C ASN A 421 31.71 48.73 -29.21
N HIS A 422 32.33 48.70 -28.02
CA HIS A 422 33.32 49.69 -27.58
C HIS A 422 34.78 49.17 -27.59
N GLY A 423 35.00 47.88 -27.87
CA GLY A 423 36.33 47.30 -28.12
C GLY A 423 37.19 46.98 -26.90
N ASP A 424 36.71 47.23 -25.66
CA ASP A 424 37.46 46.96 -24.43
C ASP A 424 37.04 45.63 -23.76
N ILE A 425 37.93 44.64 -23.78
CA ILE A 425 37.66 43.25 -23.34
C ILE A 425 38.06 43.05 -21.85
N GLY A 426 38.79 44.00 -21.26
CA GLY A 426 39.35 43.88 -19.91
C GLY A 426 38.31 43.63 -18.80
N PRO A 427 37.24 44.43 -18.69
CA PRO A 427 36.22 44.27 -17.63
C PRO A 427 35.45 42.94 -17.71
N ILE A 428 35.14 42.47 -18.92
CA ILE A 428 34.42 41.21 -19.17
C ILE A 428 35.28 40.03 -18.72
N TRP A 429 36.57 40.04 -19.08
CA TRP A 429 37.52 39.00 -18.67
C TRP A 429 37.66 38.94 -17.13
N PHE A 430 37.71 40.10 -16.47
CA PHE A 430 37.78 40.18 -15.01
C PHE A 430 36.51 39.60 -14.34
N MET A 431 35.33 39.87 -14.88
CA MET A 431 34.08 39.28 -14.36
C MET A 431 34.05 37.75 -14.53
N LYS A 432 34.47 37.22 -15.69
CA LYS A 432 34.59 35.76 -15.92
C LYS A 432 35.57 35.11 -14.95
N LEU A 433 36.67 35.79 -14.60
CA LEU A 433 37.61 35.33 -13.59
C LEU A 433 36.96 35.24 -12.20
N ILE A 434 36.19 36.24 -11.78
CA ILE A 434 35.47 36.22 -10.49
C ILE A 434 34.43 35.07 -10.48
N ILE A 435 33.69 34.87 -11.57
CA ILE A 435 32.72 33.77 -11.70
C ILE A 435 33.43 32.41 -11.58
N SER A 436 34.63 32.28 -12.15
CA SER A 436 35.43 31.05 -12.07
C SER A 436 35.95 30.78 -10.67
N ILE A 437 36.46 31.81 -9.97
CA ILE A 437 36.94 31.70 -8.58
C ILE A 437 35.77 31.32 -7.65
N THR A 438 34.63 32.00 -7.77
CA THR A 438 33.44 31.70 -6.94
C THR A 438 32.91 30.29 -7.21
N THR A 439 32.95 29.82 -8.46
CA THR A 439 32.58 28.44 -8.80
C THR A 439 33.57 27.42 -8.24
N ALA A 440 34.88 27.67 -8.28
CA ALA A 440 35.88 26.78 -7.68
C ALA A 440 35.69 26.64 -6.16
N ILE A 441 35.41 27.75 -5.46
CA ILE A 441 35.09 27.72 -4.02
C ILE A 441 33.80 26.92 -3.78
N LEU A 442 32.77 27.12 -4.62
CA LEU A 442 31.51 26.36 -4.52
C LEU A 442 31.73 24.85 -4.67
N LEU A 443 32.53 24.42 -5.65
CA LEU A 443 32.85 22.99 -5.85
C LEU A 443 33.58 22.40 -4.65
N GLY A 444 34.54 23.13 -4.08
CA GLY A 444 35.22 22.73 -2.84
C GLY A 444 34.25 22.58 -1.66
N LEU A 445 33.28 23.48 -1.53
CA LEU A 445 32.25 23.40 -0.49
C LEU A 445 31.27 22.23 -0.71
N ILE A 446 30.94 21.88 -1.96
CA ILE A 446 30.12 20.69 -2.28
C ILE A 446 30.83 19.41 -1.82
N LEU A 447 32.12 19.28 -2.11
CA LEU A 447 32.93 18.15 -1.64
C LEU A 447 32.98 18.09 -0.11
N TYR A 448 33.20 19.24 0.54
CA TYR A 448 33.22 19.33 1.99
C TYR A 448 31.86 19.00 2.62
N TYR A 449 30.76 19.41 1.99
CA TYR A 449 29.41 19.06 2.40
C TYR A 449 29.18 17.55 2.39
N HIS A 450 29.53 16.87 1.29
CA HIS A 450 29.38 15.42 1.18
C HIS A 450 30.31 14.66 2.11
N TYR A 451 31.49 15.20 2.42
CA TYR A 451 32.35 14.67 3.47
C TYR A 451 31.68 14.70 4.85
N LEU A 452 31.08 15.84 5.23
CA LEU A 452 30.34 15.96 6.50
C LEU A 452 29.09 15.06 6.54
N ASP A 453 28.43 14.86 5.41
CA ASP A 453 27.26 13.97 5.29
C ASP A 453 27.65 12.49 5.48
N LEU A 454 28.78 12.07 4.92
CA LEU A 454 29.35 10.74 5.14
C LEU A 454 29.76 10.51 6.60
N GLN A 455 30.34 11.53 7.26
CA GLN A 455 30.63 11.46 8.70
C GLN A 455 29.35 11.31 9.53
N LEU A 456 28.31 12.06 9.17
CA LEU A 456 27.00 11.97 9.84
C LEU A 456 26.40 10.57 9.67
N PHE A 457 26.48 9.99 8.47
CA PHE A 457 26.06 8.62 8.18
C PHE A 457 26.84 7.58 9.01
N SER A 458 28.15 7.74 9.14
CA SER A 458 29.01 6.88 9.96
C SER A 458 28.55 6.86 11.42
N ILE A 459 28.28 8.03 12.01
CA ILE A 459 27.83 8.16 13.40
C ILE A 459 26.43 7.59 13.62
N GLN A 460 25.51 7.76 12.65
CA GLN A 460 24.16 7.21 12.75
C GLN A 460 24.15 5.68 12.74
N ASN A 461 25.03 5.07 11.94
CA ASN A 461 25.13 3.60 11.81
C ASN A 461 26.19 2.98 12.72
N SER A 462 26.80 3.76 13.61
CA SER A 462 27.88 3.30 14.51
C SER A 462 29.06 2.64 13.77
N LEU A 463 29.42 3.19 12.61
CA LEU A 463 30.56 2.76 11.81
C LEU A 463 31.80 3.59 12.18
N ASP A 464 32.93 2.90 12.35
CA ASP A 464 34.22 3.56 12.63
C ASP A 464 34.83 4.19 11.36
N ASP A 465 34.54 3.61 10.18
CA ASP A 465 35.02 4.07 8.89
C ASP A 465 33.90 4.65 8.00
N TYR A 466 33.96 5.96 7.74
CA TYR A 466 32.99 6.65 6.86
C TYR A 466 33.04 6.16 5.39
N ARG A 467 34.14 5.52 4.98
CA ARG A 467 34.34 5.00 3.60
C ARG A 467 33.31 3.94 3.23
N VAL A 468 32.78 3.20 4.20
CA VAL A 468 31.73 2.19 3.99
C VAL A 468 30.44 2.84 3.49
N GLY A 469 30.18 4.11 3.81
CA GLY A 469 29.04 4.88 3.30
C GLY A 469 29.17 5.30 1.82
N LEU A 470 30.35 5.13 1.20
CA LEU A 470 30.61 5.57 -0.17
C LEU A 470 30.13 4.53 -1.19
N THR A 471 28.82 4.49 -1.42
CA THR A 471 28.20 3.62 -2.43
C THR A 471 28.39 4.14 -3.86
N ARG A 472 28.33 3.26 -4.87
CA ARG A 472 28.37 3.67 -6.29
C ARG A 472 27.29 4.72 -6.62
N LYS A 473 26.08 4.54 -6.08
CA LYS A 473 24.97 5.50 -6.23
C LYS A 473 25.34 6.88 -5.66
N LYS A 474 25.96 6.94 -4.47
CA LYS A 474 26.39 8.19 -3.85
C LYS A 474 27.50 8.87 -4.65
N ILE A 475 28.47 8.11 -5.16
CA ILE A 475 29.54 8.64 -6.03
C ILE A 475 28.96 9.25 -7.31
N CYS A 476 28.08 8.52 -8.01
CA CYS A 476 27.42 9.04 -9.22
C CYS A 476 26.63 10.33 -8.93
N PHE A 477 25.93 10.38 -7.79
CA PHE A 477 25.20 11.57 -7.36
C PHE A 477 26.14 12.76 -7.12
N ILE A 478 27.21 12.57 -6.35
CA ILE A 478 28.22 13.62 -6.10
C ILE A 478 28.85 14.10 -7.41
N ALA A 479 29.19 13.18 -8.32
CA ALA A 479 29.77 13.52 -9.62
C ALA A 479 28.80 14.35 -10.47
N SER A 480 27.51 13.99 -10.50
CA SER A 480 26.49 14.76 -11.21
C SER A 480 26.28 16.16 -10.60
N GLU A 481 26.33 16.27 -9.28
CA GLU A 481 26.21 17.55 -8.56
C GLU A 481 27.38 18.48 -8.89
N LEU A 482 28.60 17.93 -8.91
CA LEU A 482 29.81 18.66 -9.31
C LEU A 482 29.75 19.08 -10.78
N LEU A 483 29.27 18.21 -11.68
CA LEU A 483 29.15 18.54 -13.10
C LEU A 483 28.19 19.71 -13.32
N ILE A 484 27.00 19.67 -12.72
CA ILE A 484 25.99 20.74 -12.84
C ILE A 484 26.54 22.06 -12.29
N CYS A 485 27.21 22.03 -11.13
CA CYS A 485 27.77 23.21 -10.52
C CYS A 485 29.08 23.69 -11.17
N ALA A 486 29.75 22.87 -11.97
CA ALA A 486 30.97 23.24 -12.70
C ALA A 486 30.70 24.00 -14.00
N ILE A 487 29.49 23.94 -14.56
CA ILE A 487 29.14 24.68 -15.78
C ILE A 487 29.08 26.19 -15.46
N HIS A 488 29.92 26.98 -16.13
CA HIS A 488 29.96 28.45 -16.08
C HIS A 488 30.74 29.00 -17.29
N PRO A 489 30.57 30.29 -17.65
CA PRO A 489 31.44 30.94 -18.63
C PRO A 489 32.85 31.08 -18.05
N MET A 490 33.80 30.36 -18.64
CA MET A 490 35.22 30.42 -18.26
C MET A 490 35.95 31.52 -19.06
N PRO A 491 37.01 32.16 -18.51
CA PRO A 491 37.81 33.20 -19.17
C PRO A 491 38.73 32.67 -20.27
N LEU A 492 38.31 31.65 -21.03
CA LEU A 492 39.11 30.98 -22.04
C LEU A 492 39.02 31.75 -23.38
N SER A 493 39.87 32.77 -23.51
CA SER A 493 39.93 33.66 -24.68
C SER A 493 40.37 32.98 -25.99
N SER A 494 40.81 31.72 -25.98
CA SER A 494 41.47 31.06 -27.12
C SER A 494 40.67 29.99 -27.86
N LEU A 495 39.47 29.62 -27.42
CA LEU A 495 38.66 28.63 -28.17
C LEU A 495 37.78 29.27 -29.27
N ASN A 496 37.64 30.60 -29.25
CA ASN A 496 36.74 31.35 -30.15
C ASN A 496 37.46 31.97 -31.36
N SER A 497 38.79 31.93 -31.43
CA SER A 497 39.55 32.44 -32.59
C SER A 497 39.44 31.52 -33.82
N ASN A 498 39.18 30.23 -33.64
CA ASN A 498 39.12 29.28 -34.76
C ASN A 498 37.79 29.28 -35.54
N LEU A 499 36.73 29.96 -35.05
CA LEU A 499 35.43 30.01 -35.74
C LEU A 499 35.14 31.37 -36.40
N LYS A 500 35.84 32.44 -36.02
CA LYS A 500 35.76 33.74 -36.71
C LYS A 500 36.51 33.77 -38.04
N ASP A 501 37.49 32.88 -38.24
CA ASP A 501 38.36 32.87 -39.43
C ASP A 501 37.84 32.03 -40.62
N ILE A 502 36.66 31.40 -40.51
CA ILE A 502 36.22 30.42 -41.53
C ILE A 502 35.42 31.01 -42.70
N SER A 503 34.74 32.17 -42.59
CA SER A 503 34.08 32.76 -43.78
C SER A 503 33.44 34.14 -43.52
N PRO A 504 33.84 35.22 -44.22
CA PRO A 504 33.17 36.52 -44.20
C PRO A 504 31.77 36.52 -44.84
N GLU A 505 31.42 35.47 -45.61
CA GLU A 505 30.13 35.32 -46.31
C GLU A 505 28.98 34.84 -45.39
N LEU A 506 29.27 34.40 -44.16
CA LEU A 506 28.27 33.93 -43.19
C LEU A 506 27.60 35.07 -42.38
N THR A 507 27.73 36.31 -42.84
CA THR A 507 27.34 37.54 -42.12
C THR A 507 25.93 38.03 -42.46
N VAL A 508 25.32 37.52 -43.54
CA VAL A 508 23.99 38.01 -43.99
C VAL A 508 22.84 37.21 -43.38
N HIS A 509 23.03 35.93 -43.09
CA HIS A 509 22.08 35.09 -42.35
C HIS A 509 22.83 34.03 -41.52
N PRO A 510 23.03 34.23 -40.21
CA PRO A 510 23.62 33.18 -39.38
C PRO A 510 22.73 31.92 -39.44
N PRO A 511 23.30 30.71 -39.52
CA PRO A 511 22.51 29.49 -39.53
C PRO A 511 21.69 29.39 -38.24
N LEU A 512 20.46 28.85 -38.32
CA LEU A 512 19.55 28.64 -37.18
C LEU A 512 20.19 27.97 -35.94
N SER A 513 21.35 27.32 -36.11
CA SER A 513 22.09 26.58 -35.10
C SER A 513 23.23 27.33 -34.41
N TYR A 514 23.50 28.61 -34.75
CA TYR A 514 24.60 29.33 -34.10
C TYR A 514 24.17 29.87 -32.73
N THR A 515 24.61 29.21 -31.66
CA THR A 515 24.56 29.74 -30.30
C THR A 515 25.98 30.01 -29.81
N PRO A 516 26.31 31.24 -29.38
CA PRO A 516 27.58 31.52 -28.73
C PRO A 516 27.77 30.57 -27.56
N VAL A 517 28.94 29.93 -27.51
CA VAL A 517 29.33 28.97 -26.45
C VAL A 517 29.13 29.58 -25.06
N GLU A 518 29.25 30.90 -24.95
CA GLU A 518 29.06 31.66 -23.70
C GLU A 518 27.61 31.64 -23.20
N VAL A 519 26.63 31.82 -24.10
CA VAL A 519 25.19 31.75 -23.76
C VAL A 519 24.77 30.31 -23.44
N ALA A 520 25.35 29.34 -24.16
CA ALA A 520 25.11 27.91 -23.90
C ALA A 520 25.63 27.46 -22.52
N LEU A 521 26.67 28.11 -21.99
CA LEU A 521 27.23 27.85 -20.66
C LEU A 521 26.59 28.70 -19.55
N SER A 522 26.00 29.85 -19.88
CA SER A 522 25.36 30.73 -18.90
C SER A 522 23.96 30.25 -18.49
N VAL A 523 23.11 29.82 -19.45
CA VAL A 523 21.74 29.36 -19.15
C VAL A 523 21.70 28.18 -18.16
N PRO A 524 22.55 27.13 -18.27
CA PRO A 524 22.59 26.05 -17.29
C PRO A 524 23.03 26.47 -15.89
N MET A 525 23.62 27.66 -15.68
CA MET A 525 23.97 28.12 -14.33
C MET A 525 22.74 28.30 -13.43
N PHE A 526 21.54 28.54 -13.99
CA PHE A 526 20.30 28.57 -13.20
C PHE A 526 19.96 27.22 -12.58
N LEU A 527 20.51 26.10 -13.06
CA LEU A 527 20.34 24.80 -12.41
C LEU A 527 20.87 24.84 -10.96
N ARG A 528 21.85 25.70 -10.66
CA ARG A 528 22.40 25.88 -9.29
C ARG A 528 21.34 26.32 -8.26
N LEU A 529 20.16 26.79 -8.68
CA LEU A 529 19.05 27.13 -7.78
C LEU A 529 18.54 25.94 -6.95
N TYR A 530 18.84 24.67 -7.31
CA TYR A 530 18.50 23.53 -6.45
C TYR A 530 19.18 23.63 -5.06
N LEU A 531 20.35 24.29 -4.96
CA LEU A 531 21.06 24.53 -3.70
C LEU A 531 20.24 25.39 -2.72
N PHE A 532 19.41 26.29 -3.25
CA PHE A 532 18.47 27.06 -2.44
C PHE A 532 17.42 26.14 -1.81
N GLY A 533 16.86 25.20 -2.57
CA GLY A 533 15.92 24.19 -2.06
C GLY A 533 16.49 23.39 -0.88
N ARG A 534 17.76 22.97 -0.98
CA ARG A 534 18.47 22.30 0.13
C ARG A 534 18.58 23.18 1.38
N THR A 535 18.82 24.48 1.20
CA THR A 535 18.91 25.45 2.31
C THR A 535 17.57 25.68 2.99
N ILE A 536 16.47 25.71 2.23
CA ILE A 536 15.10 25.79 2.79
C ILE A 536 14.86 24.58 3.72
N MET A 537 15.26 23.38 3.31
CA MET A 537 15.11 22.17 4.14
C MET A 537 15.84 22.30 5.48
N PHE A 538 17.10 22.75 5.49
CA PHE A 538 17.88 22.91 6.73
C PHE A 538 17.40 24.07 7.62
N ARG A 539 16.80 25.11 7.05
CA ARG A 539 16.22 26.22 7.82
C ARG A 539 14.84 25.90 8.38
N SER A 540 14.14 24.92 7.81
CA SER A 540 12.83 24.53 8.29
C SER A 540 12.88 24.00 9.72
N TYR A 541 11.92 24.45 10.53
CA TYR A 541 11.75 23.96 11.89
C TYR A 541 11.48 22.44 11.91
N LEU A 542 10.83 21.90 10.87
CA LEU A 542 10.49 20.49 10.72
C LEU A 542 11.74 19.58 10.73
N PHE A 543 12.85 20.04 10.14
CA PHE A 543 14.09 19.27 10.09
C PHE A 543 14.96 19.46 11.35
N ARG A 544 14.84 20.61 12.02
CA ARG A 544 15.66 20.97 13.18
C ARG A 544 15.12 20.40 14.49
N ASP A 545 13.81 20.26 14.61
CA ASP A 545 13.17 19.77 15.84
C ASP A 545 13.34 18.24 15.97
N GLY A 546 13.88 17.82 17.12
CA GLY A 546 14.07 16.40 17.44
C GLY A 546 12.76 15.67 17.70
N SER A 547 11.76 16.36 18.27
CA SER A 547 10.45 15.77 18.57
C SER A 547 9.70 15.36 17.31
N LEU A 548 9.70 16.24 16.30
CA LEU A 548 9.11 15.99 14.99
C LEU A 548 9.81 14.88 14.24
N ARG A 549 11.14 14.77 14.35
CA ARG A 549 11.88 13.63 13.79
C ARG A 549 11.50 12.31 14.42
N SER A 550 11.24 12.28 15.73
CA SER A 550 10.72 11.09 16.41
C SER A 550 9.33 10.72 15.89
N ILE A 551 8.42 11.68 15.76
CA ILE A 551 7.08 11.45 15.19
C ILE A 551 7.16 10.97 13.74
N SER A 552 8.07 11.56 12.95
CA SER A 552 8.33 11.16 11.57
C SER A 552 8.85 9.72 11.50
N CYS A 553 9.77 9.33 12.39
CA CYS A 553 10.29 7.97 12.49
C CYS A 553 9.20 6.96 12.90
N LEU A 554 8.36 7.32 13.88
CA LEU A 554 7.24 6.49 14.33
C LEU A 554 6.23 6.22 13.20
N ASN A 555 5.99 7.21 12.36
CA ASN A 555 5.12 7.09 11.19
C ASN A 555 5.86 6.62 9.93
N GLN A 556 7.16 6.30 10.02
CA GLN A 556 8.01 5.87 8.90
C GLN A 556 8.05 6.87 7.72
N VAL A 557 7.91 8.17 8.00
CA VAL A 557 8.02 9.23 7.01
C VAL A 557 9.43 9.82 7.06
N SER A 558 10.11 9.92 5.91
CA SER A 558 11.35 10.69 5.77
C SER A 558 11.04 12.17 5.55
N ILE A 559 11.69 13.06 6.31
CA ILE A 559 11.57 14.51 6.13
C ILE A 559 12.46 14.93 4.96
N ASP A 560 11.95 14.77 3.74
CA ASP A 560 12.62 15.15 2.50
C ASP A 560 12.13 16.51 1.97
N LEU A 561 12.84 17.07 0.98
CA LEU A 561 12.45 18.31 0.31
C LEU A 561 11.04 18.23 -0.32
N SER A 562 10.63 17.05 -0.81
CA SER A 562 9.28 16.84 -1.35
C SER A 562 8.21 16.98 -0.27
N PHE A 563 8.43 16.39 0.91
CA PHE A 563 7.52 16.50 2.05
C PHE A 563 7.41 17.96 2.51
N LEU A 564 8.55 18.66 2.57
CA LEU A 564 8.61 20.07 2.92
C LEU A 564 7.82 20.95 1.93
N LEU A 565 8.03 20.74 0.63
CA LEU A 565 7.36 21.51 -0.42
C LEU A 565 5.84 21.28 -0.38
N LYS A 566 5.40 20.03 -0.20
CA LYS A 566 3.98 19.70 0.01
C LYS A 566 3.40 20.42 1.23
N THR A 567 4.15 20.45 2.34
CA THR A 567 3.72 21.12 3.58
C THR A 567 3.58 22.63 3.38
N TYR A 568 4.52 23.28 2.68
CA TYR A 568 4.42 24.71 2.39
C TYR A 568 3.33 25.04 1.37
N LEU A 569 3.12 24.20 0.36
CA LEU A 569 2.01 24.35 -0.57
C LEU A 569 0.66 24.19 0.12
N GLU A 570 0.53 23.30 1.11
CA GLU A 570 -0.71 23.14 1.88
C GLU A 570 -0.97 24.37 2.79
N GLN A 571 0.05 24.85 3.50
CA GLN A 571 -0.10 25.96 4.45
C GLN A 571 -0.19 27.34 3.77
N TRP A 572 0.66 27.60 2.77
CA TRP A 572 0.86 28.93 2.17
C TRP A 572 0.78 28.88 0.63
N ALA A 573 -0.13 28.07 0.10
CA ALA A 573 -0.32 27.81 -1.33
C ALA A 573 -0.17 29.04 -2.24
N THR A 574 -0.92 30.10 -1.93
CA THR A 574 -0.99 31.32 -2.75
C THR A 574 0.32 32.08 -2.77
N ARG A 575 1.00 32.20 -1.62
CA ARG A 575 2.29 32.89 -1.51
C ARG A 575 3.39 32.10 -2.22
N CYS A 576 3.40 30.78 -2.07
CA CYS A 576 4.35 29.90 -2.73
C CYS A 576 4.21 29.94 -4.25
N LEU A 577 2.97 29.84 -4.75
CA LEU A 577 2.68 29.85 -6.19
C LEU A 577 2.99 31.22 -6.81
N LEU A 578 2.63 32.31 -6.12
CA LEU A 578 2.97 33.66 -6.55
C LEU A 578 4.49 33.86 -6.65
N ALA A 579 5.24 33.46 -5.62
CA ALA A 579 6.69 33.54 -5.63
C ALA A 579 7.32 32.71 -6.76
N LEU A 580 6.84 31.48 -6.99
CA LEU A 580 7.32 30.62 -8.06
C LEU A 580 7.07 31.23 -9.44
N ASN A 581 5.89 31.82 -9.67
CA ASN A 581 5.56 32.48 -10.94
C ASN A 581 6.40 33.74 -11.18
N ILE A 582 6.65 34.55 -10.14
CA ILE A 582 7.52 35.73 -10.25
C ILE A 582 8.96 35.30 -10.58
N ILE A 583 9.48 34.27 -9.92
CA ILE A 583 10.83 33.74 -10.19
C ILE A 583 10.91 33.18 -11.62
N ALA A 584 9.92 32.40 -12.05
CA ALA A 584 9.85 31.88 -13.41
C ALA A 584 9.77 32.99 -14.46
N PHE A 585 9.02 34.07 -14.17
CA PHE A 585 8.94 35.26 -15.01
C PHE A 585 10.29 35.95 -15.20
N LEU A 586 11.00 36.21 -14.10
CA LEU A 586 12.31 36.88 -14.16
C LEU A 586 13.35 36.04 -14.89
N ILE A 587 13.45 34.74 -14.56
CA ILE A 587 14.43 33.83 -15.17
C ILE A 587 14.07 33.57 -16.64
N GLY A 588 12.80 33.27 -16.93
CA GLY A 588 12.34 32.95 -18.27
C GLY A 588 12.48 34.12 -19.24
N SER A 589 12.09 35.33 -18.81
CA SER A 589 12.24 36.54 -19.64
C SER A 589 13.71 36.81 -19.97
N TRP A 590 14.59 36.70 -18.96
CA TRP A 590 16.03 36.87 -19.17
C TRP A 590 16.62 35.80 -20.09
N CYS A 591 16.28 34.52 -19.89
CA CYS A 591 16.78 33.42 -20.73
C CYS A 591 16.32 33.55 -22.19
N LEU A 592 15.08 34.01 -22.42
CA LEU A 592 14.57 34.26 -23.78
C LEU A 592 15.37 35.36 -24.48
N ARG A 593 15.62 36.48 -23.79
CA ARG A 593 16.44 37.58 -24.31
C ARG A 593 17.87 37.12 -24.61
N ALA A 594 18.48 36.39 -23.67
CA ALA A 594 19.85 35.92 -23.81
C ALA A 594 20.02 34.93 -24.99
N CYS A 595 19.05 34.02 -25.19
CA CYS A 595 19.06 33.07 -26.30
C CYS A 595 18.88 33.74 -27.68
N ASP A 596 18.04 34.78 -27.79
CA ASP A 596 17.71 35.37 -29.10
C ASP A 596 18.70 36.45 -29.55
N TYR A 597 19.39 37.11 -28.60
CA TYR A 597 20.53 37.99 -28.89
C TYR A 597 21.62 37.31 -29.74
N ALA A 598 21.76 35.99 -29.59
CA ALA A 598 22.76 35.17 -30.27
C ALA A 598 22.72 35.19 -31.81
N ALA A 599 21.60 35.54 -32.43
CA ALA A 599 21.41 35.35 -33.88
C ALA A 599 21.11 36.61 -34.70
N THR A 600 20.47 37.64 -34.14
CA THR A 600 20.03 38.80 -34.95
C THR A 600 20.94 40.01 -34.84
N GLY A 601 21.82 40.09 -33.83
CA GLY A 601 22.62 41.29 -33.54
C GLY A 601 21.79 42.46 -32.99
N ASP A 602 20.49 42.52 -33.31
CA ASP A 602 19.52 43.40 -32.67
C ASP A 602 18.96 42.76 -31.39
N HIS A 603 19.03 43.51 -30.29
CA HIS A 603 18.49 43.09 -29.00
C HIS A 603 16.96 43.06 -29.06
N LEU A 604 16.32 41.93 -28.70
CA LEU A 604 14.95 42.03 -28.21
C LEU A 604 14.97 42.97 -27.00
N SER A 605 14.06 43.95 -27.03
CA SER A 605 13.85 44.80 -25.86
C SER A 605 13.51 43.91 -24.66
N ILE A 606 13.94 44.32 -23.47
CA ILE A 606 13.57 43.62 -22.24
C ILE A 606 12.04 43.49 -22.14
N PHE A 607 11.30 44.49 -22.63
CA PHE A 607 9.85 44.49 -22.69
C PHE A 607 9.29 43.44 -23.66
N ASP A 608 9.92 43.23 -24.82
CA ASP A 608 9.48 42.22 -25.79
C ASP A 608 9.70 40.80 -25.24
N SER A 609 10.82 40.58 -24.54
CA SER A 609 11.09 39.29 -23.88
C SER A 609 10.14 39.00 -22.72
N MET A 610 9.77 40.03 -21.94
CA MET A 610 8.77 39.93 -20.88
C MET A 610 7.38 39.66 -21.45
N TRP A 611 7.01 40.33 -22.54
CA TRP A 611 5.75 40.11 -23.24
C TRP A 611 5.66 38.70 -23.82
N LEU A 612 6.71 38.27 -24.55
CA LEU A 612 6.82 36.91 -25.09
C LEU A 612 6.71 35.85 -23.99
N PHE A 613 7.35 36.06 -22.83
CA PHE A 613 7.19 35.17 -21.69
C PHE A 613 5.73 35.10 -21.23
N ILE A 614 5.07 36.23 -21.00
CA ILE A 614 3.68 36.26 -20.49
C ILE A 614 2.75 35.51 -21.43
N VAL A 615 2.84 35.80 -22.73
CA VAL A 615 1.99 35.21 -23.78
C VAL A 615 2.25 33.69 -23.93
N THR A 616 3.50 33.26 -23.77
CA THR A 616 3.88 31.84 -23.83
C THR A 616 3.49 31.09 -22.56
N PHE A 617 3.74 31.67 -21.38
CA PHE A 617 3.44 31.08 -20.07
C PHE A 617 1.93 30.92 -19.85
N THR A 618 1.13 31.86 -20.36
CA THR A 618 -0.33 31.77 -20.37
C THR A 618 -0.87 30.91 -21.52
N THR A 619 0.00 30.36 -22.35
CA THR A 619 -0.34 29.51 -23.51
C THR A 619 -1.24 30.18 -24.54
N VAL A 620 -1.20 31.51 -24.64
CA VAL A 620 -2.01 32.30 -25.59
C VAL A 620 -1.37 32.29 -26.98
N GLY A 621 -0.08 32.63 -27.08
CA GLY A 621 0.68 32.56 -28.33
C GLY A 621 0.16 33.44 -29.48
N PHE A 622 0.11 34.77 -29.30
CA PHE A 622 -0.33 35.71 -30.35
C PHE A 622 0.51 35.67 -31.64
N GLY A 623 1.81 35.37 -31.52
CA GLY A 623 2.73 35.25 -32.66
C GLY A 623 3.23 36.58 -33.23
N ASP A 624 2.98 37.68 -32.53
CA ASP A 624 3.50 39.03 -32.80
C ASP A 624 5.00 39.15 -32.52
N VAL A 625 5.48 38.50 -31.45
CA VAL A 625 6.90 38.28 -31.16
C VAL A 625 7.14 36.78 -31.07
N TYR A 626 8.22 36.28 -31.67
CA TYR A 626 8.56 34.85 -31.65
C TYR A 626 10.09 34.65 -31.65
N PRO A 627 10.59 33.55 -31.05
CA PRO A 627 12.02 33.29 -31.02
C PRO A 627 12.55 32.87 -32.39
N SER A 628 13.62 33.54 -32.83
CA SER A 628 14.29 33.23 -34.10
C SER A 628 15.26 32.05 -33.98
N THR A 629 15.83 31.84 -32.78
CA THR A 629 16.86 30.84 -32.49
C THR A 629 16.34 29.49 -32.02
N LEU A 630 17.11 28.41 -32.25
CA LEU A 630 16.85 27.09 -31.66
C LEU A 630 16.90 27.13 -30.12
N CYS A 631 17.81 27.91 -29.53
CA CYS A 631 17.90 28.16 -28.08
C CYS A 631 16.59 28.77 -27.56
N GLY A 632 16.13 29.86 -28.18
CA GLY A 632 14.89 30.55 -27.82
C GLY A 632 13.65 29.67 -27.99
N ARG A 633 13.60 28.84 -29.04
CA ARG A 633 12.55 27.82 -29.23
C ARG A 633 12.55 26.75 -28.13
N GLY A 634 13.73 26.32 -27.69
CA GLY A 634 13.87 25.41 -26.56
C GLY A 634 13.34 26.02 -25.26
N ILE A 635 13.76 27.26 -24.95
CA ILE A 635 13.32 27.97 -23.74
C ILE A 635 11.82 28.27 -23.78
N THR A 636 11.27 28.75 -24.90
CA THR A 636 9.82 28.98 -25.03
C THR A 636 9.01 27.69 -24.83
N THR A 637 9.49 26.55 -25.33
CA THR A 637 8.86 25.25 -25.08
C THR A 637 8.85 24.91 -23.59
N VAL A 638 9.98 25.11 -22.89
CA VAL A 638 10.08 24.88 -21.44
C VAL A 638 9.17 25.84 -20.66
N VAL A 639 9.13 27.13 -21.04
CA VAL A 639 8.25 28.14 -20.44
C VAL A 639 6.78 27.76 -20.60
N GLY A 640 6.37 27.30 -21.79
CA GLY A 640 5.01 26.81 -22.03
C GLY A 640 4.64 25.61 -21.15
N LEU A 641 5.55 24.64 -21.02
CA LEU A 641 5.35 23.48 -20.12
C LEU A 641 5.23 23.89 -18.64
N ILE A 642 6.09 24.82 -18.17
CA ILE A 642 6.01 25.35 -16.81
C ILE A 642 4.70 26.12 -16.60
N GLY A 643 4.25 26.88 -17.60
CA GLY A 643 2.98 27.61 -17.59
C GLY A 643 1.77 26.70 -17.44
N LEU A 644 1.74 25.59 -18.18
CA LEU A 644 0.72 24.54 -18.06
C LEU A 644 0.71 23.90 -16.66
N LEU A 645 1.88 23.54 -16.14
CA LEU A 645 2.02 22.96 -14.81
C LEU A 645 1.59 23.94 -13.70
N SER A 646 1.97 25.22 -13.81
CA SER A 646 1.58 26.26 -12.87
C SER A 646 0.07 26.53 -12.90
N SER A 647 -0.54 26.54 -14.09
CA SER A 647 -1.99 26.70 -14.27
C SER A 647 -2.76 25.53 -13.65
N ALA A 648 -2.29 24.29 -13.84
CA ALA A 648 -2.90 23.11 -13.21
C ALA A 648 -2.81 23.17 -11.68
N LEU A 649 -1.65 23.58 -11.14
CA LEU A 649 -1.47 23.74 -9.69
C LEU A 649 -2.35 24.86 -9.12
N PHE A 650 -2.50 25.98 -9.86
CA PHE A 650 -3.40 27.07 -9.48
C PHE A 650 -4.85 26.59 -9.35
N ILE A 651 -5.36 25.82 -10.32
CA ILE A 651 -6.73 25.27 -10.30
C ILE A 651 -6.94 24.35 -9.10
N ALA A 652 -5.96 23.50 -8.78
CA ALA A 652 -6.02 22.62 -7.61
C ALA A 652 -6.12 23.41 -6.30
N VAL A 653 -5.26 24.43 -6.14
CA VAL A 653 -5.27 25.31 -4.96
C VAL A 653 -6.56 26.11 -4.86
N LEU A 654 -7.06 26.65 -5.99
CA LEU A 654 -8.29 27.41 -6.04
C LEU A 654 -9.48 26.55 -5.62
N THR A 655 -9.56 25.31 -6.12
CA THR A 655 -10.62 24.35 -5.76
C THR A 655 -10.62 24.05 -4.26
N GLN A 656 -9.43 23.86 -3.67
CA GLN A 656 -9.28 23.62 -2.24
C GLN A 656 -9.70 24.84 -1.39
N LYS A 657 -9.39 26.07 -1.85
CA LYS A 657 -9.76 27.31 -1.16
C LYS A 657 -11.23 27.69 -1.32
N LEU A 658 -11.88 27.26 -2.40
CA LEU A 658 -13.32 27.45 -2.62
C LEU A 658 -14.19 26.44 -1.85
N HIS A 659 -13.59 25.34 -1.38
CA HIS A 659 -14.33 24.38 -0.57
C HIS A 659 -14.66 24.99 0.80
N LEU A 660 -15.93 24.99 1.16
CA LEU A 660 -16.40 25.46 2.48
C LEU A 660 -15.68 24.69 3.59
N THR A 661 -15.26 25.39 4.63
CA THR A 661 -14.73 24.74 5.83
C THR A 661 -15.80 23.85 6.46
N ARG A 662 -15.39 22.95 7.36
CA ARG A 662 -16.32 22.04 8.02
C ARG A 662 -17.39 22.81 8.81
N GLU A 663 -16.96 23.88 9.46
CA GLU A 663 -17.77 24.78 10.27
C GLU A 663 -18.75 25.56 9.40
N GLU A 664 -18.29 26.14 8.29
CA GLU A 664 -19.15 26.84 7.32
C GLU A 664 -20.16 25.87 6.67
N LYS A 665 -19.73 24.66 6.31
CA LYS A 665 -20.61 23.63 5.75
C LYS A 665 -21.68 23.21 6.76
N TYR A 666 -21.33 23.10 8.05
CA TYR A 666 -22.30 22.82 9.10
C TYR A 666 -23.33 23.95 9.22
N VAL A 667 -22.89 25.21 9.31
CA VAL A 667 -23.80 26.37 9.38
C VAL A 667 -24.69 26.45 8.14
N HIS A 668 -24.12 26.32 6.94
CA HIS A 668 -24.88 26.31 5.68
C HIS A 668 -25.95 25.21 5.68
N THR A 669 -25.60 24.01 6.14
CA THR A 669 -26.53 22.88 6.18
C THR A 669 -27.61 23.08 7.23
N PHE A 670 -27.26 23.61 8.41
CA PHE A 670 -28.21 23.94 9.46
C PHE A 670 -29.22 25.00 9.00
N VAL A 671 -28.75 26.09 8.39
CA VAL A 671 -29.61 27.14 7.82
C VAL A 671 -30.50 26.56 6.71
N SER A 672 -29.96 25.72 5.83
CA SER A 672 -30.73 25.04 4.78
C SER A 672 -31.84 24.15 5.35
N LYS A 673 -31.57 23.43 6.44
CA LYS A 673 -32.57 22.62 7.15
C LYS A 673 -33.69 23.48 7.73
N MET A 674 -33.34 24.60 8.38
CA MET A 674 -34.34 25.54 8.91
C MET A 674 -35.22 26.11 7.80
N GLN A 675 -34.62 26.50 6.67
CA GLN A 675 -35.35 27.05 5.54
C GLN A 675 -36.31 26.02 4.92
N LEU A 676 -35.84 24.79 4.70
CA LEU A 676 -36.68 23.72 4.18
C LEU A 676 -37.81 23.30 5.13
N ALA A 677 -37.58 23.38 6.44
CA ALA A 677 -38.65 23.16 7.42
C ALA A 677 -39.76 24.21 7.30
N LYS A 678 -39.39 25.50 7.21
CA LYS A 678 -40.34 26.59 6.96
C LYS A 678 -41.07 26.44 5.62
N ASP A 679 -40.34 26.12 4.56
CA ASP A 679 -40.93 25.91 3.24
C ASP A 679 -41.91 24.73 3.24
N ARG A 680 -41.57 23.64 3.93
CA ARG A 680 -42.47 22.49 4.09
C ARG A 680 -43.76 22.88 4.81
N GLU A 681 -43.68 23.66 5.89
CA GLU A 681 -44.86 24.15 6.60
C GLU A 681 -45.72 25.05 5.70
N HIS A 682 -45.10 25.99 4.98
CA HIS A 682 -45.80 26.86 4.03
C HIS A 682 -46.47 26.07 2.89
N GLN A 683 -45.78 25.08 2.32
CA GLN A 683 -46.38 24.24 1.27
C GLN A 683 -47.47 23.33 1.81
N ALA A 684 -47.33 22.76 3.01
CA ALA A 684 -48.38 21.98 3.65
C ALA A 684 -49.64 22.84 3.91
N ALA A 685 -49.46 24.07 4.42
CA ALA A 685 -50.56 25.02 4.59
C ALA A 685 -51.25 25.35 3.25
N ASN A 686 -50.48 25.52 2.17
CA ASN A 686 -51.03 25.73 0.83
C ASN A 686 -51.83 24.52 0.31
N VAL A 687 -51.36 23.29 0.56
CA VAL A 687 -52.09 22.07 0.19
C VAL A 687 -53.45 22.04 0.90
N VAL A 688 -53.48 22.27 2.22
CA VAL A 688 -54.73 22.31 2.99
C VAL A 688 -55.65 23.43 2.49
N LYS A 689 -55.12 24.64 2.32
CA LYS A 689 -55.85 25.82 1.82
C LYS A 689 -56.50 25.56 0.45
N PHE A 690 -55.76 25.02 -0.51
CA PHE A 690 -56.30 24.74 -1.84
C PHE A 690 -57.23 23.52 -1.85
N ALA A 691 -56.99 22.51 -1.01
CA ALA A 691 -57.87 21.36 -0.85
C ALA A 691 -59.24 21.78 -0.29
N MET A 692 -59.25 22.60 0.77
CA MET A 692 -60.47 23.20 1.32
C MET A 692 -61.20 24.06 0.29
N LYS A 693 -60.48 24.86 -0.49
CA LYS A 693 -61.07 25.68 -1.56
C LYS A 693 -61.71 24.82 -2.65
N VAL A 694 -61.07 23.73 -3.07
CA VAL A 694 -61.64 22.76 -4.02
C VAL A 694 -62.89 22.10 -3.45
N TRP A 695 -62.85 21.66 -2.19
CA TRP A 695 -64.01 21.07 -1.50
C TRP A 695 -65.19 22.03 -1.40
N TYR A 696 -64.95 23.27 -0.99
CA TYR A 696 -65.97 24.31 -0.87
C TYR A 696 -66.61 24.63 -2.22
N LEU A 697 -65.80 24.81 -3.28
CA LEU A 697 -66.29 25.08 -4.63
C LEU A 697 -67.11 23.91 -5.20
N LYS A 698 -66.73 22.65 -4.88
CA LYS A 698 -67.55 21.47 -5.23
C LYS A 698 -68.90 21.47 -4.51
N ARG A 699 -68.94 21.90 -3.24
CA ARG A 699 -70.16 21.91 -2.42
C ARG A 699 -71.16 22.98 -2.84
N GLN A 700 -70.71 24.13 -3.33
CA GLN A 700 -71.59 25.25 -3.70
C GLN A 700 -72.34 25.09 -5.04
N ASN A 701 -72.10 24.01 -5.80
CA ASN A 701 -72.75 23.72 -7.09
C ASN A 701 -72.72 24.88 -8.13
N LYS A 702 -71.87 25.90 -7.93
CA LYS A 702 -71.68 27.02 -8.86
C LYS A 702 -70.74 26.54 -9.97
N ARG A 703 -71.31 26.27 -11.15
CA ARG A 703 -70.65 25.78 -12.39
C ARG A 703 -69.66 26.76 -13.04
N THR A 704 -68.79 27.44 -12.28
CA THR A 704 -67.68 28.19 -12.89
C THR A 704 -66.51 27.23 -13.13
N PHE A 705 -66.59 26.45 -14.22
CA PHE A 705 -65.60 25.44 -14.61
C PHE A 705 -64.15 25.95 -14.50
N ILE A 706 -63.92 27.19 -14.92
CA ILE A 706 -62.62 27.86 -14.90
C ILE A 706 -62.07 28.02 -13.47
N GLN A 707 -62.90 28.46 -12.50
CA GLN A 707 -62.44 28.70 -11.13
C GLN A 707 -62.14 27.39 -10.38
N SER A 708 -62.94 26.35 -10.62
CA SER A 708 -62.72 25.00 -10.07
C SER A 708 -61.43 24.38 -10.62
N PHE A 709 -61.23 24.45 -11.95
CA PHE A 709 -60.02 23.95 -12.60
C PHE A 709 -58.76 24.70 -12.14
N GLN A 710 -58.82 26.03 -11.99
CA GLN A 710 -57.71 26.82 -11.46
C GLN A 710 -57.37 26.46 -10.00
N ALA A 711 -58.38 26.22 -9.15
CA ALA A 711 -58.16 25.80 -7.77
C ALA A 711 -57.53 24.40 -7.71
N GLN A 712 -57.99 23.47 -8.54
CA GLN A 712 -57.45 22.12 -8.63
C GLN A 712 -56.00 22.11 -9.18
N ARG A 713 -55.70 22.95 -10.17
CA ARG A 713 -54.33 23.12 -10.68
C ARG A 713 -53.39 23.69 -9.62
N LYS A 714 -53.85 24.65 -8.81
CA LYS A 714 -53.08 25.20 -7.68
C LYS A 714 -52.85 24.15 -6.59
N LEU A 715 -53.83 23.29 -6.31
CA LEU A 715 -53.68 22.16 -5.40
C LEU A 715 -52.61 21.18 -5.89
N PHE A 716 -52.67 20.73 -7.15
CA PHE A 716 -51.66 19.81 -7.69
C PHE A 716 -50.26 20.41 -7.68
N ARG A 717 -50.12 21.72 -7.99
CA ARG A 717 -48.84 22.42 -7.84
C ARG A 717 -48.34 22.40 -6.39
N ALA A 718 -49.19 22.71 -5.41
CA ALA A 718 -48.81 22.69 -4.00
C ALA A 718 -48.41 21.28 -3.52
N ILE A 719 -49.11 20.23 -3.97
CA ILE A 719 -48.76 18.83 -3.66
C ILE A 719 -47.38 18.48 -4.26
N SER A 720 -47.15 18.83 -5.52
CA SER A 720 -45.87 18.59 -6.18
C SER A 720 -44.72 19.34 -5.50
N SER A 721 -44.93 20.62 -5.14
CA SER A 721 -43.94 21.41 -4.40
C SER A 721 -43.65 20.82 -3.03
N LEU A 722 -44.67 20.38 -2.28
CA LEU A 722 -44.48 19.72 -0.99
C LEU A 722 -43.69 18.41 -1.11
N GLN A 723 -43.99 17.60 -2.13
CA GLN A 723 -43.24 16.37 -2.41
C GLN A 723 -41.78 16.67 -2.76
N GLN A 724 -41.52 17.71 -3.56
CA GLN A 724 -40.17 18.15 -3.90
C GLN A 724 -39.40 18.63 -2.66
N THR A 725 -40.00 19.46 -1.81
CA THR A 725 -39.39 19.92 -0.55
C THR A 725 -39.09 18.73 0.38
N LYS A 726 -40.00 17.74 0.47
CA LYS A 726 -39.77 16.52 1.26
C LYS A 726 -38.61 15.68 0.72
N ARG A 727 -38.47 15.55 -0.60
CA ARG A 727 -37.31 14.88 -1.23
C ARG A 727 -36.02 15.61 -0.93
N GLN A 728 -35.98 16.94 -1.08
CA GLN A 728 -34.81 17.77 -0.76
C GLN A 728 -34.39 17.65 0.71
N GLN A 729 -35.36 17.60 1.63
CA GLN A 729 -35.10 17.37 3.04
C GLN A 729 -34.44 16.00 3.29
N GLY A 730 -34.90 14.94 2.59
CA GLY A 730 -34.27 13.61 2.65
C GLY A 730 -32.81 13.63 2.19
N TYR A 731 -32.53 14.22 1.02
CA TYR A 731 -31.16 14.33 0.50
C TYR A 731 -30.20 15.09 1.44
N LEU A 732 -30.68 16.14 2.10
CA LEU A 732 -29.87 16.88 3.08
C LEU A 732 -29.66 16.12 4.40
N MET A 733 -30.57 15.21 4.75
CA MET A 733 -30.39 14.31 5.89
C MET A 733 -29.31 13.27 5.58
N ASP A 734 -29.33 12.69 4.38
CA ASP A 734 -28.30 11.75 3.90
C ASP A 734 -26.94 12.43 3.70
N SER A 735 -26.92 13.71 3.33
CA SER A 735 -25.69 14.52 3.22
C SER A 735 -25.15 14.98 4.57
N CYS A 736 -25.93 14.79 5.65
CA CYS A 736 -25.59 15.17 7.02
C CYS A 736 -24.90 14.07 7.81
N VAL A 737 -24.52 12.96 7.18
CA VAL A 737 -23.64 11.92 7.73
C VAL A 737 -22.25 12.54 7.97
N GLY A 738 -22.17 13.30 9.05
CA GLY A 738 -21.01 14.01 9.53
C GLY A 738 -20.93 13.81 11.04
N LEU A 739 -19.79 14.22 11.62
CA LEU A 739 -19.31 14.00 13.00
C LEU A 739 -20.34 13.74 14.09
N HIS A 740 -21.51 14.38 14.07
CA HIS A 740 -22.60 14.08 15.00
C HIS A 740 -22.94 12.58 15.01
N GLU A 741 -23.08 11.93 13.86
CA GLU A 741 -23.34 10.49 13.81
C GLU A 741 -22.14 9.66 14.27
N ILE A 742 -20.90 10.12 14.04
CA ILE A 742 -19.70 9.46 14.57
C ILE A 742 -19.64 9.59 16.10
N ILE A 743 -19.98 10.75 16.65
CA ILE A 743 -20.03 10.98 18.10
C ILE A 743 -21.18 10.19 18.71
N THR A 744 -22.36 10.18 18.08
CA THR A 744 -23.49 9.35 18.51
C THR A 744 -23.15 7.87 18.39
N MET A 745 -22.44 7.44 17.34
CA MET A 745 -21.96 6.07 17.18
C MET A 745 -20.93 5.72 18.25
N GLN A 746 -19.98 6.60 18.53
CA GLN A 746 -19.00 6.42 19.60
C GLN A 746 -19.70 6.34 20.95
N HIS A 747 -20.68 7.20 21.20
CA HIS A 747 -21.47 7.18 22.44
C HIS A 747 -22.29 5.89 22.58
N ASN A 748 -22.92 5.44 21.48
CA ASN A 748 -23.65 4.18 21.43
C ASN A 748 -22.72 2.97 21.63
N LEU A 749 -21.52 3.01 21.05
CA LEU A 749 -20.49 1.97 21.22
C LEU A 749 -19.98 1.92 22.65
N THR A 750 -19.72 3.07 23.29
CA THR A 750 -19.35 3.12 24.71
C THR A 750 -20.48 2.59 25.59
N ALA A 751 -21.73 2.97 25.30
CA ALA A 751 -22.88 2.47 26.05
C ALA A 751 -23.07 0.95 25.88
N GLN A 752 -22.86 0.42 24.67
CA GLN A 752 -22.86 -1.03 24.44
C GLN A 752 -21.71 -1.73 25.16
N HIS A 753 -20.51 -1.14 25.17
CA HIS A 753 -19.35 -1.67 25.88
C HIS A 753 -19.61 -1.78 27.38
N ASP A 754 -20.19 -0.74 27.98
CA ASP A 754 -20.56 -0.73 29.40
C ASP A 754 -21.63 -1.79 29.71
N GLN A 755 -22.63 -1.97 28.83
CA GLN A 755 -23.61 -3.05 28.96
C GLN A 755 -22.98 -4.45 28.89
N THR A 756 -22.01 -4.66 27.99
CA THR A 756 -21.32 -5.96 27.88
C THR A 756 -20.43 -6.23 29.08
N LEU A 757 -19.75 -5.22 29.61
CA LEU A 757 -19.00 -5.31 30.86
C LEU A 757 -19.90 -5.72 32.04
N GLN A 758 -21.07 -5.10 32.18
CA GLN A 758 -22.04 -5.46 33.22
C GLN A 758 -22.53 -6.91 33.07
N GLN A 759 -22.80 -7.36 31.84
CA GLN A 759 -23.18 -8.76 31.59
C GLN A 759 -22.06 -9.74 31.93
N MET A 760 -20.81 -9.42 31.58
CA MET A 760 -19.65 -10.23 31.96
C MET A 760 -19.46 -10.31 33.48
N GLU A 761 -19.69 -9.22 34.19
CA GLU A 761 -19.57 -9.18 35.66
C GLU A 761 -20.66 -10.02 36.33
N HIS A 762 -21.89 -9.98 35.79
CA HIS A 762 -22.97 -10.86 36.24
C HIS A 762 -22.63 -12.34 36.00
N MET A 763 -22.15 -12.67 34.80
CA MET A 763 -21.76 -14.03 34.44
C MET A 763 -20.60 -14.56 35.31
N LYS A 764 -19.64 -13.69 35.68
CA LYS A 764 -18.55 -14.04 36.59
C LYS A 764 -19.06 -14.36 38.00
N ASN A 765 -20.08 -13.64 38.48
CA ASN A 765 -20.70 -13.92 39.77
C ASN A 765 -21.49 -15.24 39.74
N ASP A 766 -22.19 -15.53 38.64
CA ASP A 766 -22.90 -16.79 38.45
C ASP A 766 -21.93 -17.98 38.41
N ILE A 767 -20.80 -17.84 37.71
CA ILE A 767 -19.73 -18.86 37.69
C ILE A 767 -19.17 -19.09 39.09
N ARG A 768 -18.89 -18.03 39.87
CA ARG A 768 -18.46 -18.18 41.26
C ARG A 768 -19.46 -18.97 42.10
N LYS A 769 -20.75 -18.71 41.92
CA LYS A 769 -21.82 -19.40 42.64
C LYS A 769 -21.86 -20.88 42.29
N ILE A 770 -21.79 -21.21 41.01
CA ILE A 770 -21.68 -22.61 40.52
C ILE A 770 -20.44 -23.30 41.08
N GLN A 771 -19.31 -22.59 41.16
CA GLN A 771 -18.06 -23.15 41.67
C GLN A 771 -18.12 -23.46 43.17
N ILE A 772 -18.83 -22.63 43.94
CA ILE A 772 -19.12 -22.89 45.37
C ILE A 772 -20.04 -24.10 45.51
N GLU A 773 -21.14 -24.17 44.74
CA GLU A 773 -22.09 -25.29 44.78
C GLU A 773 -21.43 -26.62 44.37
N SER A 774 -20.59 -26.60 43.34
CA SER A 774 -19.79 -27.75 42.90
C SER A 774 -18.82 -28.23 44.00
N GLY A 775 -18.20 -27.29 44.73
CA GLY A 775 -17.36 -27.59 45.89
C GLY A 775 -18.14 -28.32 47.00
N HIS A 776 -19.35 -27.85 47.32
CA HIS A 776 -20.23 -28.51 48.29
C HIS A 776 -20.62 -29.93 47.86
N ILE A 777 -20.95 -30.14 46.58
CA ILE A 777 -21.27 -31.48 46.06
C ILE A 777 -20.08 -32.42 46.21
N LEU A 778 -18.86 -31.94 45.92
CA LEU A 778 -17.63 -32.73 46.02
C LEU A 778 -17.33 -33.15 47.47
N GLU A 779 -17.64 -32.27 48.43
CA GLU A 779 -17.52 -32.55 49.86
C GLU A 779 -18.57 -33.59 50.33
N ILE A 780 -19.82 -33.48 49.86
CA ILE A 780 -20.87 -34.47 50.11
C ILE A 780 -20.47 -35.84 49.54
N MET A 781 -19.95 -35.89 48.31
CA MET A 781 -19.48 -37.13 47.70
C MET A 781 -18.34 -37.76 48.51
N LYS A 782 -17.38 -36.96 48.99
CA LYS A 782 -16.33 -37.44 49.90
C LYS A 782 -16.89 -38.05 51.17
N ASN A 783 -17.87 -37.39 51.81
CA ASN A 783 -18.52 -37.88 53.03
C ASN A 783 -19.29 -39.18 52.81
N ILE A 784 -19.95 -39.33 51.65
CA ILE A 784 -20.62 -40.58 51.28
C ILE A 784 -19.59 -41.70 51.07
N GLN A 785 -18.48 -41.40 50.38
CA GLN A 785 -17.39 -42.37 50.15
C GLN A 785 -16.77 -42.87 51.46
N THR A 786 -16.48 -41.97 52.41
CA THR A 786 -15.95 -42.34 53.73
C THR A 786 -16.96 -43.14 54.54
N THR A 787 -18.25 -42.80 54.48
CA THR A 787 -19.33 -43.55 55.15
C THR A 787 -19.50 -44.96 54.57
N LEU A 788 -19.42 -45.10 53.25
CA LEU A 788 -19.45 -46.41 52.58
C LEU A 788 -18.24 -47.27 52.96
N ASN A 789 -17.04 -46.70 52.96
CA ASN A 789 -15.81 -47.40 53.34
C ASN A 789 -15.83 -47.86 54.81
N THR A 790 -16.39 -47.04 55.71
CA THR A 790 -16.55 -47.44 57.13
C THR A 790 -17.57 -48.56 57.30
N ARG A 791 -18.69 -48.54 56.56
CA ARG A 791 -19.67 -49.64 56.58
C ARG A 791 -19.13 -50.94 55.97
N LEU A 792 -18.39 -50.86 54.86
CA LEU A 792 -17.74 -52.01 54.24
C LEU A 792 -16.75 -52.69 55.21
N ASN A 793 -15.97 -51.90 55.95
CA ASN A 793 -15.02 -52.44 56.93
C ASN A 793 -15.72 -53.07 58.16
N GLN A 794 -16.92 -52.62 58.52
CA GLN A 794 -17.72 -53.21 59.61
C GLN A 794 -18.41 -54.52 59.22
N SER A 795 -18.64 -54.78 57.93
CA SER A 795 -19.22 -56.05 57.44
C SER A 795 -18.22 -57.20 57.26
N THR A 796 -16.93 -56.94 57.48
CA THR A 796 -15.82 -57.91 57.34
C THR A 796 -15.27 -58.43 58.68
N ILE A 797 -15.93 -58.11 59.79
CA ILE A 797 -15.66 -58.65 61.14
C ILE A 797 -16.89 -59.43 61.55
#